data_AF-A0AAE6XSI6-F1
#
_entry.id   AF-A0AAE6XSI6-F1
#
_cell.length_a   1.000
_cell.length_b   1.000
_cell.length_c   1.000
_cell.angle_alpha   90.00
_cell.angle_beta   90.00
_cell.angle_gamma   90.00
#
_symmetry.space_group_name_H-M   'P 1'
#
loop_
_entity.id
_entity.type
_entity.pdbx_description
1 polymer ?
#
loop_
_entity_poly.entity_id
_entity_poly.type
_entity_poly.pdbx_seq_one_letter_code
_entity_poly.pdbx_strand_id
1 'polypeptide(L)'
;MDIAPPPSPLPAPPPPFPVLGVAAPLVVSVAVWAVTRSPYALLFAALGPVVAVAGVADQRISGRRSARRAAREARAAAERLHDEVRARVAAAGAALRSRAPSAREILDGHANPALLWRADAGGGAAPVLALGIGEVPSGLVWRGDPRARVPVAAAPGRRRVRPRAWRARRSPSGAGPTAGEPALWTDLVRWVPDAPVLVASTGGLGLRGGAALVAPVLRGAVVQLVHALPPDDLRIVSRPPGPEWDWLERLPHAAEGLRTDAGAPGEPGASAVRLRLGAREVVLAAAPRVESLPAACRTVLDVRGPGVARILAADAAPHAPAAPPGPDAPLPPDPAGDAPHAPSVPAGDASARLTRTGLVRPELVSLTEVERLADELAALARHRGLAAARPPLPARVPFADLPVAVDAADRPGTLAAVVGVGHAGPVTVDLVADGPHAVVAGTTGSGKSELLVTWMAALAAAHPPEEVTVLLVDFKGGAAFDPLLVLPHAVGLVTDLDGQGARRALESLRAEIRHRERTLREAGARDVDDPAATGILPRLVIVVDELAALLADQDGLHEVVADIAARGRSLGMHLVLCTQRPAGVVRDAVLANCDLRLSLRVNNEADSRALLGTVEAARLADAPVGRCLVGAHGAPARPIQVAVTTPDDLARIAAARCTSVPVRRPWLDPLPAVVPLADLAASAPGASPGGPPAVPFALVDLPAEQRRTTAVWRPPTDGHLVVVGGPGSGRSTCLRTLAASATATGVEARTVPADPEGCWDALTAVVARIRDPGAGRDPLLVLVDDLDVAVSRLEAEHQAALLELVGVIAREGPPAGVALAVAGRRPAGPLQVVSAAAGPPVILPLPTRQEHVLAGGDARLHDARATPGAGEWRGERIQVAQPPADAPATDGSAARASDPAPPVVLDPDAAHALVTASPVAAVARLRALGVEAVEAADLPPGWQPGPARPPTVVVADPDGWLPRGPLLSAIRRTGSVVLEGCAPRDVRTLLRVRQVPPPLAPVPGRAWLVTPAGDVRRATWPPRTAAGATPPGTASPAGVSR
;
A
#
# COMPACT_ATOMS: atom_id res chain seq x y z
N MET A 1 -41.90 34.00 47.16
CA MET A 1 -42.92 33.80 46.10
C MET A 1 -44.02 32.92 46.67
N ASP A 2 -45.09 33.53 47.13
CA ASP A 2 -46.19 32.78 47.76
C ASP A 2 -47.29 32.49 46.72
N ILE A 3 -47.86 31.29 46.78
CA ILE A 3 -49.05 30.91 45.99
C ILE A 3 -50.22 30.80 46.97
N ALA A 4 -51.26 31.62 46.76
CA ALA A 4 -52.47 31.63 47.56
C ALA A 4 -53.67 31.16 46.72
N PRO A 5 -54.61 30.39 47.29
CA PRO A 5 -55.83 30.02 46.59
C PRO A 5 -56.71 31.25 46.29
N PRO A 6 -57.50 31.23 45.21
CA PRO A 6 -58.48 32.28 44.95
C PRO A 6 -59.53 32.31 46.09
N PRO A 7 -60.09 33.49 46.43
CA PRO A 7 -61.13 33.58 47.46
C PRO A 7 -62.31 32.70 47.07
N SER A 8 -62.71 31.78 47.96
CA SER A 8 -63.93 30.99 47.75
C SER A 8 -65.14 31.92 47.69
N PRO A 9 -66.06 31.76 46.72
CA PRO A 9 -67.30 32.51 46.75
C PRO A 9 -68.07 32.11 48.00
N LEU A 10 -68.27 33.06 48.92
CA LEU A 10 -69.12 32.85 50.09
C LEU A 10 -70.53 32.46 49.60
N PRO A 11 -71.15 31.39 50.13
CA PRO A 11 -72.53 31.09 49.80
C PRO A 11 -73.38 32.29 50.21
N ALA A 12 -74.10 32.88 49.25
CA ALA A 12 -75.04 33.94 49.55
C ALA A 12 -76.06 33.42 50.59
N PRO A 13 -76.34 34.17 51.68
CA PRO A 13 -77.32 33.75 52.67
C PRO A 13 -78.68 33.52 52.00
N PRO A 14 -79.51 32.58 52.49
CA PRO A 14 -80.84 32.36 51.92
C PRO A 14 -81.62 33.68 51.98
N PRO A 15 -82.26 34.12 50.87
CA PRO A 15 -83.00 35.36 50.89
C PRO A 15 -84.13 35.27 51.92
N PRO A 16 -84.36 36.31 52.74
CA PRO A 16 -85.44 36.30 53.72
C PRO A 16 -86.78 36.13 52.99
N PHE A 17 -87.69 35.35 53.58
CA PHE A 17 -89.07 35.28 53.12
C PHE A 17 -89.62 36.71 53.05
N PRO A 18 -90.31 37.14 51.97
CA PRO A 18 -90.73 38.52 51.80
C PRO A 18 -91.90 38.87 52.74
N VAL A 19 -91.61 39.00 54.04
CA VAL A 19 -92.60 39.27 55.09
C VAL A 19 -93.35 40.57 54.79
N LEU A 20 -92.67 41.60 54.27
CA LEU A 20 -93.28 42.86 53.84
C LEU A 20 -94.28 42.67 52.69
N GLY A 21 -94.00 41.78 51.72
CA GLY A 21 -94.91 41.49 50.61
C GLY A 21 -96.19 40.76 51.03
N VAL A 22 -96.14 40.03 52.15
CA VAL A 22 -97.31 39.35 52.75
C VAL A 22 -98.05 40.24 53.74
N ALA A 23 -97.31 41.03 54.53
CA ALA A 23 -97.87 41.88 55.59
C ALA A 23 -98.45 43.20 55.06
N ALA A 24 -97.88 43.81 54.01
CA ALA A 24 -98.34 45.11 53.53
C ALA A 24 -99.81 45.09 53.05
N PRO A 25 -100.28 44.12 52.25
CA PRO A 25 -101.69 44.03 51.87
C PRO A 25 -102.60 43.79 53.09
N LEU A 26 -102.10 43.06 54.09
CA LEU A 26 -102.85 42.70 55.29
C LEU A 26 -103.01 43.92 56.23
N VAL A 27 -101.94 44.68 56.46
CA VAL A 27 -101.97 45.95 57.22
C VAL A 27 -102.82 46.99 56.51
N VAL A 28 -102.68 47.13 55.18
CA VAL A 28 -103.52 48.06 54.40
C VAL A 28 -104.98 47.64 54.46
N SER A 29 -105.30 46.35 54.34
CA SER A 29 -106.68 45.84 54.46
C SER A 29 -107.27 46.13 55.84
N VAL A 30 -106.51 45.96 56.92
CA VAL A 30 -106.94 46.25 58.29
C VAL A 30 -107.11 47.75 58.54
N ALA A 31 -106.19 48.58 58.04
CA ALA A 31 -106.29 50.04 58.15
C ALA A 31 -107.49 50.59 57.38
N VAL A 32 -107.71 50.12 56.15
CA VAL A 32 -108.87 50.48 55.34
C VAL A 32 -110.16 49.99 55.99
N TRP A 33 -110.18 48.78 56.56
CA TRP A 33 -111.33 48.27 57.32
C TRP A 33 -111.62 49.11 58.57
N ALA A 34 -110.61 49.53 59.33
CA ALA A 34 -110.78 50.32 60.55
C ALA A 34 -111.42 51.69 60.26
N VAL A 35 -111.12 52.30 59.12
CA VAL A 35 -111.72 53.57 58.69
C VAL A 35 -113.11 53.38 58.11
N THR A 36 -113.30 52.37 57.25
CA THR A 36 -114.53 52.22 56.45
C THR A 36 -115.59 51.34 57.10
N ARG A 37 -115.21 50.49 58.05
CA ARG A 37 -116.00 49.40 58.65
C ARG A 37 -116.65 48.44 57.64
N SER A 38 -116.20 48.43 56.39
CA SER A 38 -116.74 47.56 55.34
C SER A 38 -116.04 46.20 55.32
N PRO A 39 -116.76 45.07 55.43
CA PRO A 39 -116.14 43.74 55.46
C PRO A 39 -115.41 43.37 54.16
N TYR A 40 -115.73 44.00 53.03
CA TYR A 40 -115.07 43.75 51.74
C TYR A 40 -113.60 44.17 51.70
N ALA A 41 -113.17 45.10 52.57
CA ALA A 41 -111.77 45.52 52.65
C ALA A 41 -110.82 44.37 53.03
N LEU A 42 -111.31 43.32 53.69
CA LEU A 42 -110.51 42.18 54.13
C LEU A 42 -110.15 41.20 53.00
N LEU A 43 -110.82 41.25 51.83
CA LEU A 43 -110.49 40.40 50.68
C LEU A 43 -109.10 40.71 50.09
N PHE A 44 -108.61 41.94 50.20
CA PHE A 44 -107.27 42.32 49.72
C PHE A 44 -106.13 41.62 50.50
N ALA A 45 -106.40 41.12 51.71
CA ALA A 45 -105.43 40.33 52.47
C ALA A 45 -105.07 39.00 51.78
N ALA A 46 -105.94 38.46 50.92
CA ALA A 46 -105.72 37.21 50.20
C ALA A 46 -104.70 37.32 49.05
N LEU A 47 -104.32 38.54 48.63
CA LEU A 47 -103.31 38.75 47.57
C LEU A 47 -101.87 38.49 48.05
N GLY A 48 -101.59 38.67 49.35
CA GLY A 48 -100.26 38.50 49.95
C GLY A 48 -99.66 37.10 49.75
N PRO A 49 -100.41 36.01 50.03
CA PRO A 49 -99.93 34.63 49.81
C PRO A 49 -99.55 34.31 48.36
N VAL A 50 -100.30 34.85 47.37
CA VAL A 50 -100.06 34.57 45.94
C VAL A 50 -98.74 35.20 45.47
N VAL A 51 -98.47 36.44 45.87
CA VAL A 51 -97.22 37.15 45.55
C VAL A 51 -96.01 36.46 46.20
N ALA A 52 -96.17 35.94 47.42
CA ALA A 52 -95.11 35.19 48.09
C ALA A 52 -94.73 33.89 47.37
N VAL A 53 -95.73 33.14 46.87
CA VAL A 53 -95.47 31.89 46.12
C VAL A 53 -94.77 32.16 44.78
N ALA A 54 -95.17 33.21 44.05
CA ALA A 54 -94.51 33.62 42.81
C ALA A 54 -93.04 34.04 43.03
N GLY A 55 -92.75 34.77 44.10
CA GLY A 55 -91.39 35.16 44.48
C GLY A 55 -90.49 33.97 44.83
N VAL A 56 -91.02 32.96 45.55
CA VAL A 56 -90.26 31.75 45.91
C VAL A 56 -89.95 30.88 44.68
N ALA A 57 -90.85 30.81 43.69
CA ALA A 57 -90.65 30.03 42.47
C ALA A 57 -89.56 30.62 41.56
N ASP A 58 -89.57 31.95 41.34
CA ASP A 58 -88.57 32.64 40.53
C ASP A 58 -87.17 32.57 41.17
N GLN A 59 -87.09 32.63 42.50
CA GLN A 59 -85.85 32.49 43.26
C GLN A 59 -85.24 31.07 43.16
N ARG A 60 -86.05 30.01 43.12
CA ARG A 60 -85.53 28.63 42.94
C ARG A 60 -84.91 28.40 41.56
N ILE A 61 -85.45 29.04 40.52
CA ILE A 61 -84.94 28.92 39.14
C ILE A 61 -83.67 29.75 38.97
N SER A 62 -83.66 30.98 39.48
CA SER A 62 -82.48 31.87 39.45
C SER A 62 -81.34 31.36 40.32
N GLY A 63 -81.61 30.79 41.50
CA GLY A 63 -80.60 30.17 42.38
C GLY A 63 -79.87 28.99 41.75
N ARG A 64 -80.57 28.15 40.96
CA ARG A 64 -79.93 27.04 40.22
C ARG A 64 -79.03 27.52 39.07
N ARG A 65 -79.37 28.63 38.40
CA ARG A 65 -78.53 29.24 37.36
C ARG A 65 -77.29 29.90 37.98
N SER A 66 -77.44 30.63 39.08
CA SER A 66 -76.34 31.25 39.82
C SER A 66 -75.39 30.20 40.43
N ALA A 67 -75.90 29.11 40.99
CA ALA A 67 -75.07 28.01 41.49
C ALA A 67 -74.28 27.29 40.38
N ARG A 68 -74.87 27.10 39.19
CA ARG A 68 -74.16 26.54 38.03
C ARG A 68 -73.10 27.49 37.49
N ARG A 69 -73.35 28.80 37.50
CA ARG A 69 -72.38 29.83 37.11
C ARG A 69 -71.22 29.91 38.11
N ALA A 70 -71.51 29.96 39.40
CA ALA A 70 -70.51 29.94 40.47
C ALA A 70 -69.65 28.65 40.45
N ALA A 71 -70.24 27.48 40.18
CA ALA A 71 -69.50 26.23 40.04
C ALA A 71 -68.58 26.21 38.79
N ARG A 72 -68.99 26.84 37.67
CA ARG A 72 -68.14 27.00 36.49
C ARG A 72 -67.01 28.00 36.72
N GLU A 73 -67.30 29.12 37.38
CA GLU A 73 -66.31 30.13 37.76
C GLU A 73 -65.29 29.59 38.76
N ALA A 74 -65.72 28.79 39.74
CA ALA A 74 -64.84 28.11 40.69
C ALA A 74 -63.93 27.06 40.01
N ARG A 75 -64.46 26.28 39.04
CA ARG A 75 -63.64 25.34 38.25
C ARG A 75 -62.62 26.07 37.37
N ALA A 76 -63.05 27.11 36.65
CA ALA A 76 -62.14 27.91 35.82
C ALA A 76 -61.08 28.62 36.67
N ALA A 77 -61.41 29.06 37.90
CA ALA A 77 -60.44 29.62 38.83
C ALA A 77 -59.42 28.58 39.31
N ALA A 78 -59.84 27.34 39.56
CA ALA A 78 -58.95 26.26 39.95
C ALA A 78 -58.05 25.76 38.80
N GLU A 79 -58.55 25.74 37.56
CA GLU A 79 -57.76 25.45 36.36
C GLU A 79 -56.68 26.53 36.13
N ARG A 80 -57.04 27.82 36.25
CA ARG A 80 -56.07 28.93 36.18
C ARG A 80 -54.99 28.80 37.25
N LEU A 81 -55.36 28.46 38.48
CA LEU A 81 -54.41 28.23 39.56
C LEU A 81 -53.50 27.03 39.27
N HIS A 82 -54.03 25.96 38.67
CA HIS A 82 -53.25 24.79 38.26
C HIS A 82 -52.17 25.15 37.24
N ASP A 83 -52.56 25.91 36.23
CA ASP A 83 -51.64 26.34 35.17
C ASP A 83 -50.62 27.34 35.71
N GLU A 84 -51.01 28.23 36.64
CA GLU A 84 -50.09 29.13 37.33
C GLU A 84 -49.08 28.39 38.20
N VAL A 85 -49.52 27.41 39.00
CA VAL A 85 -48.63 26.54 39.79
C VAL A 85 -47.66 25.81 38.88
N ARG A 86 -48.15 25.20 37.80
CA ARG A 86 -47.30 24.49 36.82
C ARG A 86 -46.28 25.41 36.18
N ALA A 87 -46.69 26.61 35.78
CA ALA A 87 -45.80 27.60 35.17
C ALA A 87 -44.70 28.05 36.15
N ARG A 88 -45.05 28.31 37.42
CA ARG A 88 -44.07 28.70 38.46
C ARG A 88 -43.12 27.56 38.83
N VAL A 89 -43.61 26.33 38.92
CA VAL A 89 -42.78 25.14 39.17
C VAL A 89 -41.84 24.87 37.99
N ALA A 90 -42.33 25.01 36.75
CA ALA A 90 -41.51 24.90 35.55
C ALA A 90 -40.44 26.00 35.49
N ALA A 91 -40.78 27.24 35.86
CA ALA A 91 -39.84 28.35 35.98
C ALA A 91 -38.78 28.09 37.06
N ALA A 92 -39.16 27.52 38.21
CA ALA A 92 -38.21 27.08 39.25
C ALA A 92 -37.25 26.00 38.72
N GLY A 93 -37.76 25.01 37.97
CA GLY A 93 -36.92 24.01 37.32
C GLY A 93 -35.96 24.59 36.27
N ALA A 94 -36.42 25.55 35.46
CA ALA A 94 -35.57 26.28 34.52
C ALA A 94 -34.51 27.11 35.23
N ALA A 95 -34.84 27.73 36.36
CA ALA A 95 -33.89 28.48 37.19
C ALA A 95 -32.82 27.58 37.83
N LEU A 96 -33.13 26.32 38.13
CA LEU A 96 -32.14 25.35 38.60
C LEU A 96 -31.19 24.92 37.47
N ARG A 97 -31.72 24.66 36.27
CA ARG A 97 -30.92 24.31 35.07
C ARG A 97 -30.00 25.46 34.62
N SER A 98 -30.40 26.71 34.80
CA SER A 98 -29.56 27.86 34.43
C SER A 98 -28.38 28.11 35.40
N ARG A 99 -28.37 27.46 36.57
CA ARG A 99 -27.28 27.55 37.56
C ARG A 99 -26.14 26.59 37.27
N ALA A 100 -26.46 25.35 36.91
CA ALA A 100 -25.50 24.37 36.41
C ALA A 100 -26.18 23.45 35.39
N PRO A 101 -25.70 23.41 34.13
CA PRO A 101 -26.19 22.47 33.15
C PRO A 101 -25.75 21.06 33.50
N SER A 102 -26.57 20.07 33.19
CA SER A 102 -26.18 18.67 33.38
C SER A 102 -25.11 18.23 32.38
N ALA A 103 -24.45 17.10 32.63
CA ALA A 103 -23.44 16.57 31.71
C ALA A 103 -24.05 16.29 30.32
N ARG A 104 -25.30 15.81 30.28
CA ARG A 104 -26.03 15.55 29.04
C ARG A 104 -26.35 16.83 28.28
N GLU A 105 -26.83 17.87 28.97
CA GLU A 105 -27.12 19.17 28.34
C GLU A 105 -25.86 19.78 27.70
N ILE A 106 -24.70 19.64 28.34
CA ILE A 106 -23.40 20.07 27.80
C ILE A 106 -23.04 19.29 26.53
N LEU A 107 -23.09 17.95 26.59
CA LEU A 107 -22.64 17.08 25.49
C LEU A 107 -23.56 17.13 24.27
N ASP A 108 -24.87 17.34 24.48
CA ASP A 108 -25.86 17.52 23.41
C ASP A 108 -25.85 18.93 22.80
N GLY A 109 -25.04 19.86 23.34
CA GLY A 109 -24.97 21.24 22.86
C GLY A 109 -26.21 22.07 23.21
N HIS A 110 -27.04 21.61 24.14
CA HIS A 110 -28.22 22.34 24.65
C HIS A 110 -27.89 23.28 25.82
N ALA A 111 -26.69 23.16 26.39
CA ALA A 111 -26.22 24.07 27.43
C ALA A 111 -26.08 25.50 26.88
N ASN A 112 -26.47 26.49 27.69
CA ASN A 112 -26.33 27.89 27.32
C ASN A 112 -24.83 28.23 27.13
N PRO A 113 -24.39 28.69 25.94
CA PRO A 113 -22.99 29.02 25.67
C PRO A 113 -22.41 30.08 26.62
N ALA A 114 -23.26 30.94 27.20
CA ALA A 114 -22.86 31.94 28.20
C ALA A 114 -22.44 31.33 29.55
N LEU A 115 -22.59 30.01 29.74
CA LEU A 115 -22.15 29.27 30.92
C LEU A 115 -20.77 28.63 30.75
N LEU A 116 -20.22 28.58 29.53
CA LEU A 116 -18.90 28.02 29.26
C LEU A 116 -17.80 29.00 29.71
N TRP A 117 -17.02 28.59 30.70
CA TRP A 117 -15.94 29.38 31.30
C TRP A 117 -16.39 30.79 31.69
N ARG A 118 -17.45 30.86 32.49
CA ARG A 118 -17.87 32.13 33.07
C ARG A 118 -16.70 32.75 33.84
N ALA A 119 -16.34 33.99 33.49
CA ALA A 119 -15.47 34.80 34.32
C ALA A 119 -16.26 35.18 35.58
N ASP A 120 -15.99 34.52 36.70
CA ASP A 120 -16.48 35.00 37.99
C ASP A 120 -15.61 36.19 38.40
N ALA A 121 -15.98 37.37 37.91
CA ALA A 121 -15.40 38.62 38.36
C ALA A 121 -15.87 38.92 39.79
N GLY A 122 -15.26 38.27 40.79
CA GLY A 122 -15.25 38.75 42.18
C GLY A 122 -16.38 38.31 43.13
N GLY A 123 -17.18 37.29 42.82
CA GLY A 123 -18.19 36.75 43.75
C GLY A 123 -17.84 35.35 44.25
N GLY A 124 -17.52 35.17 45.53
CA GLY A 124 -17.08 33.90 46.13
C GLY A 124 -18.12 32.76 46.21
N ALA A 125 -18.97 32.56 45.20
CA ALA A 125 -19.89 31.43 45.13
C ALA A 125 -19.17 30.18 44.60
N ALA A 126 -19.17 29.10 45.39
CA ALA A 126 -18.57 27.84 44.99
C ALA A 126 -19.28 27.22 43.76
N PRO A 127 -18.55 26.60 42.80
CA PRO A 127 -19.17 25.93 41.67
C PRO A 127 -20.09 24.80 42.16
N VAL A 128 -21.21 24.60 41.48
CA VAL A 128 -22.19 23.56 41.82
C VAL A 128 -22.16 22.43 40.79
N LEU A 129 -22.40 21.21 41.26
CA LEU A 129 -22.43 20.00 40.45
C LEU A 129 -23.85 19.41 40.44
N ALA A 130 -24.33 18.97 39.29
CA ALA A 130 -25.56 18.19 39.18
C ALA A 130 -25.26 16.69 39.29
N LEU A 131 -25.78 16.04 40.34
CA LEU A 131 -25.64 14.59 40.55
C LEU A 131 -26.51 13.75 39.59
N GLY A 132 -27.43 14.40 38.89
CA GLY A 132 -28.43 13.79 38.02
C GLY A 132 -29.79 14.47 38.20
N ILE A 133 -30.85 13.77 37.79
CA ILE A 133 -32.22 14.31 37.77
C ILE A 133 -33.06 13.69 38.88
N GLY A 134 -33.85 14.49 39.60
CA GLY A 134 -34.73 14.02 40.66
C GLY A 134 -35.88 14.99 40.97
N GLU A 135 -36.67 14.65 41.99
CA GLU A 135 -37.71 15.53 42.54
C GLU A 135 -37.08 16.43 43.62
N VAL A 136 -36.84 17.70 43.30
CA VAL A 136 -36.11 18.65 44.16
C VAL A 136 -37.05 19.70 44.75
N PRO A 137 -36.72 20.34 45.90
CA PRO A 137 -37.56 21.39 46.46
C PRO A 137 -37.66 22.60 45.50
N SER A 138 -38.87 23.10 45.30
CA SER A 138 -39.13 24.27 44.44
C SER A 138 -38.79 25.62 45.09
N GLY A 139 -38.73 25.66 46.42
CA GLY A 139 -38.67 26.90 47.21
C GLY A 139 -39.98 27.71 47.22
N LEU A 140 -41.05 27.22 46.61
CA LEU A 140 -42.37 27.86 46.61
C LEU A 140 -43.16 27.45 47.87
N VAL A 141 -43.91 28.41 48.43
CA VAL A 141 -44.74 28.18 49.62
C VAL A 141 -46.22 28.26 49.25
N TRP A 142 -46.95 27.20 49.55
CA TRP A 142 -48.42 27.17 49.47
C TRP A 142 -49.02 27.74 50.75
N ARG A 143 -49.79 28.84 50.63
CA ARG A 143 -50.46 29.51 51.77
C ARG A 143 -51.95 29.16 51.93
N GLY A 144 -52.45 28.15 51.22
CA GLY A 144 -53.83 27.65 51.36
C GLY A 144 -53.95 26.45 52.31
N ASP A 145 -55.15 25.86 52.41
CA ASP A 145 -55.35 24.61 53.15
C ASP A 145 -54.37 23.54 52.65
N PRO A 146 -53.50 22.97 53.51
CA PRO A 146 -52.51 21.98 53.11
C PRO A 146 -53.13 20.65 52.67
N ARG A 147 -54.40 20.40 53.00
CA ARG A 147 -55.17 19.24 52.58
C ARG A 147 -56.02 19.51 51.33
N ALA A 148 -55.91 20.71 50.74
CA ALA A 148 -56.62 21.06 49.52
C ALA A 148 -56.17 20.16 48.36
N ARG A 149 -57.15 19.50 47.75
CA ARG A 149 -56.96 18.56 46.64
C ARG A 149 -57.02 19.28 45.30
N VAL A 150 -56.20 18.84 44.36
CA VAL A 150 -56.25 19.29 42.98
C VAL A 150 -57.54 18.76 42.35
N PRO A 151 -58.38 19.61 41.72
CA PRO A 151 -59.57 19.14 41.02
C PRO A 151 -59.17 18.20 39.89
N VAL A 152 -59.58 16.93 39.97
CA VAL A 152 -59.33 15.94 38.91
C VAL A 152 -60.34 16.21 37.80
N ALA A 153 -59.85 16.42 36.58
CA ALA A 153 -60.71 16.48 35.40
C ALA A 153 -61.44 15.14 35.26
N ALA A 154 -62.75 15.12 35.50
CA ALA A 154 -63.58 13.98 35.11
C ALA A 154 -63.57 13.92 33.56
N ALA A 155 -62.88 12.93 33.01
CA ALA A 155 -62.77 12.75 31.56
C ALA A 155 -64.15 12.70 30.91
N PRO A 156 -64.49 13.61 29.98
CA PRO A 156 -65.76 13.55 29.27
C PRO A 156 -65.69 12.44 28.23
N GLY A 157 -66.57 11.44 28.35
CA GLY A 157 -67.03 10.59 27.25
C GLY A 157 -65.97 9.78 26.49
N ARG A 158 -65.93 8.47 26.76
CA ARG A 158 -65.26 7.48 25.91
C ARG A 158 -65.70 7.63 24.44
N ARG A 159 -64.79 8.00 23.55
CA ARG A 159 -64.79 7.53 22.15
C ARG A 159 -63.46 6.83 21.89
N ARG A 160 -63.54 5.54 21.57
CA ARG A 160 -62.41 4.70 21.16
C ARG A 160 -61.81 5.29 19.88
N VAL A 161 -60.56 5.69 19.94
CA VAL A 161 -59.68 5.79 18.77
C VAL A 161 -58.43 4.98 19.11
N ARG A 162 -58.20 3.91 18.33
CA ARG A 162 -56.90 3.21 18.31
C ARG A 162 -55.96 4.01 17.42
N PRO A 163 -54.72 4.27 17.88
CA PRO A 163 -53.59 4.26 16.95
C PRO A 163 -52.59 3.17 17.31
N ARG A 164 -52.01 2.61 16.25
CA ARG A 164 -51.07 1.49 16.22
C ARG A 164 -49.74 1.81 16.93
N ALA A 165 -49.33 0.84 17.75
CA ALA A 165 -47.98 0.44 18.12
C ALA A 165 -46.80 1.36 17.76
N TRP A 166 -46.25 2.00 18.80
CA TRP A 166 -44.80 2.15 18.95
C TRP A 166 -44.39 1.45 20.25
N ARG A 167 -43.60 0.38 20.13
CA ARG A 167 -43.07 -0.39 21.27
C ARG A 167 -41.85 0.34 21.82
N ALA A 168 -42.06 1.27 22.75
CA ALA A 168 -41.02 1.63 23.71
C ALA A 168 -40.94 0.51 24.78
N ARG A 169 -39.76 -0.08 24.93
CA ARG A 169 -39.51 -1.16 25.88
C ARG A 169 -39.78 -0.66 27.30
N ARG A 170 -40.59 -1.44 28.03
CA ARG A 170 -40.90 -1.26 29.44
C ARG A 170 -39.61 -1.28 30.26
N SER A 171 -39.41 -0.25 31.08
CA SER A 171 -38.51 -0.30 32.23
C SER A 171 -39.13 -1.17 33.33
N PRO A 172 -38.37 -2.03 34.01
CA PRO A 172 -38.82 -2.77 35.19
C PRO A 172 -38.62 -1.94 36.46
N SER A 173 -39.55 -2.07 37.41
CA SER A 173 -39.80 -1.27 38.63
C SER A 173 -40.51 0.07 38.37
N GLY A 174 -41.69 0.39 38.92
CA GLY A 174 -42.46 -0.22 39.99
C GLY A 174 -42.97 0.91 40.90
N ALA A 175 -44.23 1.31 40.72
CA ALA A 175 -44.95 2.41 41.40
C ALA A 175 -44.66 3.85 40.90
N GLY A 176 -45.14 4.17 39.69
CA GLY A 176 -45.64 5.53 39.44
C GLY A 176 -46.99 5.71 40.18
N PRO A 177 -47.34 6.93 40.62
CA PRO A 177 -48.57 7.17 41.37
C PRO A 177 -49.75 6.62 40.58
N THR A 178 -50.52 5.73 41.20
CA THR A 178 -51.77 5.19 40.68
C THR A 178 -52.64 6.34 40.20
N ALA A 179 -52.97 6.34 38.91
CA ALA A 179 -53.95 7.23 38.32
C ALA A 179 -55.29 7.04 39.07
N GLY A 180 -55.58 7.90 40.04
CA GLY A 180 -56.80 7.82 40.84
C GLY A 180 -56.82 8.60 42.14
N GLU A 181 -55.67 8.86 42.78
CA GLU A 181 -55.66 9.70 43.99
C GLU A 181 -55.41 11.18 43.64
N PRO A 182 -56.30 12.10 44.05
CA PRO A 182 -56.10 13.52 43.81
C PRO A 182 -54.87 14.00 44.60
N ALA A 183 -53.84 14.45 43.88
CA ALA A 183 -52.65 15.06 44.47
C ALA A 183 -53.03 16.31 45.29
N LEU A 184 -52.26 16.59 46.34
CA LEU A 184 -52.41 17.81 47.12
C LEU A 184 -51.74 18.98 46.40
N TRP A 185 -52.35 20.18 46.49
CA TRP A 185 -51.73 21.41 45.97
C TRP A 185 -50.36 21.69 46.60
N THR A 186 -50.21 21.34 47.87
CA THR A 186 -48.95 21.43 48.62
C THR A 186 -47.83 20.59 48.00
N ASP A 187 -48.14 19.38 47.52
CA ASP A 187 -47.14 18.50 46.90
C ASP A 187 -46.71 19.01 45.52
N LEU A 188 -47.65 19.51 44.71
CA LEU A 188 -47.34 20.13 43.41
C LEU A 188 -46.50 21.40 43.56
N VAL A 189 -46.74 22.19 44.61
CA VAL A 189 -46.01 23.43 44.84
C VAL A 189 -44.63 23.16 45.43
N ARG A 190 -44.48 22.19 46.34
CA ARG A 190 -43.22 21.96 47.09
C ARG A 190 -42.11 21.34 46.25
N TRP A 191 -42.44 20.56 45.23
CA TRP A 191 -41.47 19.75 44.49
C TRP A 191 -41.45 20.09 43.01
N VAL A 192 -40.26 20.20 42.44
CA VAL A 192 -40.02 20.29 41.00
C VAL A 192 -39.65 18.89 40.52
N PRO A 193 -40.48 18.24 39.70
CA PRO A 193 -40.13 16.97 39.09
C PRO A 193 -39.08 17.17 37.99
N ASP A 194 -38.29 16.13 37.73
CA ASP A 194 -37.30 16.08 36.65
C ASP A 194 -36.36 17.30 36.59
N ALA A 195 -35.86 17.72 37.76
CA ALA A 195 -34.93 18.84 37.89
C ALA A 195 -33.54 18.38 38.38
N PRO A 196 -32.47 19.12 38.05
CA PRO A 196 -31.11 18.74 38.43
C PRO A 196 -30.92 18.83 39.95
N VAL A 197 -30.35 17.78 40.55
CA VAL A 197 -30.03 17.74 41.98
C VAL A 197 -28.66 18.36 42.19
N LEU A 198 -28.63 19.60 42.68
CA LEU A 198 -27.43 20.41 42.80
C LEU A 198 -26.73 20.23 44.16
N VAL A 199 -25.42 20.00 44.14
CA VAL A 199 -24.55 19.92 45.33
C VAL A 199 -23.32 20.82 45.18
N ALA A 200 -22.66 21.14 46.29
CA ALA A 200 -21.41 21.90 46.24
C ALA A 200 -20.26 21.05 45.68
N SER A 201 -19.53 21.55 44.68
CA SER A 201 -18.37 20.84 44.12
C SER A 201 -17.13 20.87 45.05
N THR A 202 -17.07 21.83 45.96
CA THR A 202 -15.93 22.05 46.87
C THR A 202 -15.74 20.98 47.93
N GLY A 203 -16.76 20.17 48.20
CA GLY A 203 -16.74 19.09 49.18
C GLY A 203 -16.30 17.73 48.64
N GLY A 204 -15.91 17.61 47.37
CA GLY A 204 -15.58 16.33 46.75
C GLY A 204 -16.78 15.39 46.54
N LEU A 205 -16.63 14.44 45.62
CA LEU A 205 -17.67 13.47 45.26
C LEU A 205 -17.14 12.04 45.36
N GLY A 206 -17.84 11.20 46.12
CA GLY A 206 -17.59 9.77 46.21
C GLY A 206 -18.70 8.97 45.55
N LEU A 207 -18.35 8.03 44.68
CA LEU A 207 -19.29 7.14 43.99
C LEU A 207 -19.08 5.69 44.46
N ARG A 208 -20.12 5.11 45.05
CA ARG A 208 -20.13 3.69 45.43
C ARG A 208 -20.83 2.86 44.35
N GLY A 209 -20.14 1.86 43.78
CA GLY A 209 -20.72 0.95 42.80
C GLY A 209 -19.68 0.21 41.97
N GLY A 210 -20.13 -0.68 41.07
CA GLY A 210 -19.22 -1.39 40.16
C GLY A 210 -18.59 -0.44 39.12
N ALA A 211 -17.31 -0.65 38.78
CA ALA A 211 -16.52 0.22 37.91
C ALA A 211 -17.24 0.63 36.60
N ALA A 212 -17.93 -0.32 35.95
CA ALA A 212 -18.69 -0.07 34.72
C ALA A 212 -19.87 0.92 34.87
N LEU A 213 -20.43 1.06 36.08
CA LEU A 213 -21.53 1.98 36.38
C LEU A 213 -21.05 3.33 36.89
N VAL A 214 -19.98 3.35 37.68
CA VAL A 214 -19.48 4.58 38.33
C VAL A 214 -18.55 5.39 37.42
N ALA A 215 -17.77 4.75 36.54
CA ALA A 215 -16.86 5.46 35.63
C ALA A 215 -17.60 6.43 34.68
N PRO A 216 -18.74 6.06 34.04
CA PRO A 216 -19.51 7.00 33.22
C PRO A 216 -20.10 8.19 34.01
N VAL A 217 -20.48 7.97 35.27
CA VAL A 217 -20.99 9.04 36.16
C VAL A 217 -19.85 9.97 36.58
N LEU A 218 -18.69 9.40 36.90
CA LEU A 218 -17.48 10.14 37.26
C LEU A 218 -17.00 11.03 36.10
N ARG A 219 -17.03 10.52 34.86
CA ARG A 219 -16.77 11.33 33.65
C ARG A 219 -17.74 12.50 33.53
N GLY A 220 -19.04 12.25 33.73
CA GLY A 220 -20.06 13.30 33.72
C GLY A 220 -19.82 14.40 34.76
N ALA A 221 -19.28 14.05 35.93
CA ALA A 221 -18.90 15.03 36.94
C ALA A 221 -17.71 15.89 36.48
N VAL A 222 -16.69 15.28 35.87
CA VAL A 222 -15.55 16.03 35.32
C VAL A 222 -15.99 16.97 34.20
N VAL A 223 -16.84 16.50 33.27
CA VAL A 223 -17.40 17.30 32.15
C VAL A 223 -18.04 18.59 32.65
N GLN A 224 -18.86 18.51 33.70
CA GLN A 224 -19.54 19.68 34.26
C GLN A 224 -18.54 20.71 34.81
N LEU A 225 -17.47 20.27 35.49
CA LEU A 225 -16.46 21.17 36.07
C LEU A 225 -15.59 21.84 35.01
N VAL A 226 -15.11 21.09 34.01
CA VAL A 226 -14.23 21.62 32.95
C VAL A 226 -14.96 22.53 31.96
N HIS A 227 -16.28 22.36 31.86
CA HIS A 227 -17.15 23.29 31.14
C HIS A 227 -17.41 24.56 31.95
N ALA A 228 -17.68 24.44 33.25
CA ALA A 228 -18.00 25.59 34.09
C ALA A 228 -16.81 26.54 34.30
N LEU A 229 -15.61 26.00 34.49
CA LEU A 229 -14.43 26.77 34.90
C LEU A 229 -13.33 26.76 33.84
N PRO A 230 -12.65 27.90 33.60
CA PRO A 230 -11.50 27.95 32.70
C PRO A 230 -10.29 27.18 33.28
N PRO A 231 -9.31 26.81 32.42
CA PRO A 231 -8.07 26.17 32.86
C PRO A 231 -7.31 26.90 33.96
N ASP A 232 -7.41 28.23 34.04
CA ASP A 232 -6.70 29.03 35.05
C ASP A 232 -7.28 28.85 36.46
N ASP A 233 -8.59 28.59 36.56
CA ASP A 233 -9.29 28.44 37.83
C ASP A 233 -9.44 26.97 38.26
N LEU A 234 -9.36 26.04 37.29
CA LEU A 234 -9.44 24.59 37.49
C LEU A 234 -8.26 23.87 36.84
N ARG A 235 -7.46 23.17 37.65
CA ARG A 235 -6.38 22.30 37.17
C ARG A 235 -6.61 20.85 37.56
N ILE A 236 -6.47 19.93 36.62
CA ILE A 236 -6.49 18.48 36.87
C ILE A 236 -5.08 18.05 37.26
N VAL A 237 -4.91 17.52 38.47
CA VAL A 237 -3.60 17.21 39.06
C VAL A 237 -3.27 15.73 38.95
N SER A 238 -4.29 14.87 38.99
CA SER A 238 -4.13 13.44 38.76
C SER A 238 -5.26 12.84 37.95
N ARG A 239 -4.96 11.69 37.32
CA ARG A 239 -5.93 10.84 36.63
C ARG A 239 -5.90 9.41 37.16
N PRO A 240 -7.00 8.66 37.02
CA PRO A 240 -6.97 7.22 37.24
C PRO A 240 -6.08 6.50 36.21
N PRO A 241 -5.53 5.32 36.55
CA PRO A 241 -4.84 4.46 35.61
C PRO A 241 -5.83 3.89 34.57
N GLY A 242 -5.33 3.58 33.38
CA GLY A 242 -6.10 2.96 32.30
C GLY A 242 -6.41 3.90 31.13
N PRO A 243 -6.53 3.36 29.90
CA PRO A 243 -6.71 4.15 28.68
C PRO A 243 -8.03 4.92 28.64
N GLU A 244 -9.03 4.48 29.40
CA GLU A 244 -10.35 5.11 29.45
C GLU A 244 -10.38 6.47 30.19
N TRP A 245 -9.21 6.92 30.68
CA TRP A 245 -8.97 8.20 31.34
C TRP A 245 -7.92 9.08 30.63
N ASP A 246 -7.31 8.60 29.54
CA ASP A 246 -6.27 9.36 28.80
C ASP A 246 -6.81 10.66 28.17
N TRP A 247 -8.14 10.74 27.97
CA TRP A 247 -8.81 11.97 27.55
C TRP A 247 -8.61 13.15 28.50
N LEU A 248 -8.36 12.89 29.79
CA LEU A 248 -8.08 13.94 30.78
C LEU A 248 -6.79 14.70 30.45
N GLU A 249 -5.80 14.04 29.85
CA GLU A 249 -4.54 14.67 29.43
C GLU A 249 -4.69 15.56 28.19
N ARG A 250 -5.79 15.39 27.44
CA ARG A 250 -6.10 16.21 26.26
C ARG A 250 -6.82 17.50 26.62
N LEU A 251 -7.42 17.57 27.81
CA LEU A 251 -8.09 18.79 28.27
C LEU A 251 -7.07 19.91 28.49
N PRO A 252 -7.43 21.17 28.19
CA PRO A 252 -6.59 22.32 28.52
C PRO A 252 -6.42 22.51 30.04
N HIS A 253 -7.28 21.88 30.84
CA HIS A 253 -7.23 21.88 32.31
C HIS A 253 -6.16 20.95 32.89
N ALA A 254 -5.56 20.06 32.09
CA ALA A 254 -4.53 19.14 32.57
C ALA A 254 -3.30 19.90 33.11
N ALA A 255 -2.83 19.53 34.30
CA ALA A 255 -1.56 20.03 34.81
C ALA A 255 -0.39 19.42 34.04
N GLU A 256 0.70 20.18 33.95
CA GLU A 256 1.98 19.67 33.44
C GLU A 256 2.48 18.54 34.35
N GLY A 257 2.83 17.39 33.77
CA GLY A 257 3.21 16.20 34.54
C GLY A 257 2.05 15.56 35.32
N LEU A 258 0.85 15.50 34.71
CA LEU A 258 -0.35 14.87 35.27
C LEU A 258 -0.03 13.49 35.89
N ARG A 259 -0.26 13.34 37.19
CA ARG A 259 0.10 12.12 37.92
C ARG A 259 -0.94 11.02 37.73
N THR A 260 -0.53 9.76 37.73
CA THR A 260 -1.45 8.64 37.83
C THR A 260 -1.77 8.35 39.29
N ASP A 261 -3.05 8.27 39.64
CA ASP A 261 -3.56 7.99 40.98
C ASP A 261 -4.56 6.83 40.93
N ALA A 262 -4.17 5.67 41.47
CA ALA A 262 -5.03 4.49 41.53
C ALA A 262 -6.15 4.59 42.59
N GLY A 263 -6.24 5.70 43.34
CA GLY A 263 -7.18 5.86 44.45
C GLY A 263 -6.61 5.28 45.75
N ALA A 264 -7.47 4.68 46.58
CA ALA A 264 -7.04 4.05 47.83
C ALA A 264 -6.08 2.87 47.55
N PRO A 265 -4.86 2.86 48.12
CA PRO A 265 -3.87 1.83 47.82
C PRO A 265 -4.40 0.44 48.20
N GLY A 266 -4.49 -0.45 47.21
CA GLY A 266 -4.83 -1.87 47.40
C GLY A 266 -6.27 -2.30 47.12
N GLU A 267 -7.16 -1.43 46.63
CA GLU A 267 -8.53 -1.83 46.27
C GLU A 267 -8.77 -1.88 44.74
N PRO A 268 -9.00 -3.08 44.16
CA PRO A 268 -9.29 -3.23 42.73
C PRO A 268 -10.59 -2.51 42.33
N GLY A 269 -10.51 -1.68 41.30
CA GLY A 269 -11.66 -0.93 40.78
C GLY A 269 -11.93 0.41 41.48
N ALA A 270 -11.06 0.84 42.38
CA ALA A 270 -11.03 2.23 42.83
C ALA A 270 -10.48 3.15 41.73
N SER A 271 -11.01 4.37 41.62
CA SER A 271 -10.55 5.38 40.68
C SER A 271 -10.69 6.76 41.30
N ALA A 272 -9.69 7.62 41.14
CA ALA A 272 -9.73 8.97 41.67
C ALA A 272 -9.19 10.00 40.66
N VAL A 273 -9.90 11.12 40.55
CA VAL A 273 -9.47 12.32 39.82
C VAL A 273 -9.27 13.42 40.86
N ARG A 274 -8.04 13.94 40.97
CA ARG A 274 -7.75 15.09 41.85
C ARG A 274 -7.71 16.36 41.03
N LEU A 275 -8.42 17.36 41.53
CA LEU A 275 -8.62 18.65 40.89
C LEU A 275 -8.18 19.74 41.86
N ARG A 276 -7.60 20.82 41.35
CA ARG A 276 -7.29 22.03 42.11
C ARG A 276 -8.18 23.16 41.63
N LEU A 277 -9.04 23.64 42.53
CA LEU A 277 -9.97 24.74 42.33
C LEU A 277 -9.46 25.94 43.15
N GLY A 278 -8.82 26.90 42.48
CA GLY A 278 -8.08 27.96 43.16
C GLY A 278 -7.01 27.40 44.12
N ALA A 279 -7.17 27.68 45.42
CA ALA A 279 -6.28 27.18 46.50
C ALA A 279 -6.75 25.86 47.15
N ARG A 280 -7.87 25.27 46.70
CA ARG A 280 -8.46 24.06 47.30
C ARG A 280 -8.23 22.83 46.41
N GLU A 281 -7.88 21.72 47.03
CA GLU A 281 -7.87 20.41 46.39
C GLU A 281 -9.25 19.75 46.55
N VAL A 282 -9.79 19.23 45.45
CA VAL A 282 -11.06 18.52 45.39
C VAL A 282 -10.83 17.15 44.77
N VAL A 283 -11.43 16.13 45.36
CA VAL A 283 -11.30 14.74 44.91
C VAL A 283 -12.64 14.23 44.41
N LEU A 284 -12.64 13.69 43.19
CA LEU A 284 -13.74 12.91 42.65
C LEU A 284 -13.29 11.44 42.62
N ALA A 285 -13.90 10.60 43.44
CA ALA A 285 -13.49 9.21 43.62
C ALA A 285 -14.65 8.25 43.38
N ALA A 286 -14.32 7.05 42.91
CA ALA A 286 -15.22 5.93 42.79
C ALA A 286 -14.58 4.68 43.42
N ALA A 287 -15.36 3.90 44.15
CA ALA A 287 -14.91 2.67 44.80
C ALA A 287 -16.08 1.67 44.96
N PRO A 288 -15.81 0.36 45.05
CA PRO A 288 -16.85 -0.64 45.30
C PRO A 288 -17.47 -0.51 46.71
N ARG A 289 -16.72 0.00 47.68
CA ARG A 289 -17.12 0.16 49.09
C ARG A 289 -17.07 1.64 49.51
N VAL A 290 -17.91 2.03 50.47
CA VAL A 290 -17.94 3.44 50.95
C VAL A 290 -16.70 3.75 51.77
N GLU A 291 -16.24 2.78 52.54
CA GLU A 291 -15.12 2.86 53.47
C GLU A 291 -13.79 3.14 52.75
N SER A 292 -13.73 2.82 51.46
CA SER A 292 -12.57 3.02 50.61
C SER A 292 -12.58 4.34 49.84
N LEU A 293 -13.65 5.12 49.95
CA LEU A 293 -13.69 6.47 49.39
C LEU A 293 -12.83 7.41 50.26
N PRO A 294 -12.10 8.36 49.65
CA PRO A 294 -11.32 9.34 50.40
C PRO A 294 -12.22 10.12 51.38
N ALA A 295 -11.75 10.34 52.61
CA ALA A 295 -12.46 11.13 53.62
C ALA A 295 -12.76 12.59 53.19
N ALA A 296 -12.07 13.06 52.15
CA ALA A 296 -12.33 14.35 51.50
C ALA A 296 -13.65 14.39 50.72
N CYS A 297 -14.27 13.26 50.39
CA CYS A 297 -15.54 13.18 49.67
C CYS A 297 -16.74 13.33 50.62
N ARG A 298 -17.23 14.57 50.77
CA ARG A 298 -18.39 14.91 51.61
C ARG A 298 -19.74 14.57 50.99
N THR A 299 -19.80 14.50 49.67
CA THR A 299 -20.97 14.00 48.94
C THR A 299 -20.73 12.58 48.49
N VAL A 300 -21.61 11.64 48.86
CA VAL A 300 -21.49 10.22 48.52
C VAL A 300 -22.75 9.71 47.86
N LEU A 301 -22.60 9.13 46.67
CA LEU A 301 -23.68 8.59 45.85
C LEU A 301 -23.53 7.07 45.67
N ASP A 302 -24.58 6.34 46.01
CA ASP A 302 -24.70 4.89 45.81
C ASP A 302 -25.35 4.58 44.45
N VAL A 303 -24.53 4.25 43.44
CA VAL A 303 -24.97 3.97 42.07
C VAL A 303 -25.39 2.50 41.96
N ARG A 304 -26.69 2.25 41.99
CA ARG A 304 -27.27 0.89 41.99
C ARG A 304 -27.54 0.35 40.60
N GLY A 305 -27.64 1.22 39.60
CA GLY A 305 -27.88 0.85 38.21
C GLY A 305 -27.84 2.06 37.29
N PRO A 306 -27.99 1.86 35.97
CA PRO A 306 -27.78 2.87 34.93
C PRO A 306 -28.75 4.07 34.94
N GLY A 307 -29.73 4.10 35.86
CA GLY A 307 -30.63 5.23 36.03
C GLY A 307 -31.17 5.40 37.44
N VAL A 308 -30.55 4.74 38.43
CA VAL A 308 -30.97 4.83 39.83
C VAL A 308 -29.73 4.90 40.72
N ALA A 309 -29.62 5.99 41.45
CA ALA A 309 -28.64 6.17 42.49
C ALA A 309 -29.27 6.78 43.75
N ARG A 310 -28.72 6.46 44.92
CA ARG A 310 -29.21 6.94 46.22
C ARG A 310 -28.16 7.81 46.87
N ILE A 311 -28.57 8.99 47.35
CA ILE A 311 -27.69 9.90 48.09
C ILE A 311 -27.48 9.32 49.48
N LEU A 312 -26.23 9.02 49.84
CA LEU A 312 -25.85 8.52 51.17
C LEU A 312 -25.43 9.63 52.11
N ALA A 313 -24.73 10.63 51.57
CA ALA A 313 -24.30 11.84 52.27
C ALA A 313 -24.20 12.98 51.26
N ALA A 314 -24.48 14.22 51.67
CA ALA A 314 -24.33 15.40 50.81
C ALA A 314 -24.23 16.68 51.65
N ASP A 315 -23.35 17.59 51.23
CA ASP A 315 -23.36 18.99 51.65
C ASP A 315 -24.27 19.78 50.68
N ALA A 316 -25.34 20.37 51.19
CA ALA A 316 -26.23 21.20 50.38
C ALA A 316 -25.47 22.44 49.84
N ALA A 317 -25.70 22.79 48.57
CA ALA A 317 -25.09 23.99 47.97
C ALA A 317 -25.55 25.27 48.69
N PRO A 318 -24.69 26.32 48.79
CA PRO A 318 -25.11 27.63 49.29
C PRO A 318 -26.32 28.14 48.49
N HIS A 319 -27.38 28.56 49.19
CA HIS A 319 -28.64 29.06 48.59
C HIS A 319 -29.50 28.03 47.84
N ALA A 320 -29.35 26.73 48.10
CA ALA A 320 -30.37 25.74 47.74
C ALA A 320 -31.66 26.01 48.53
N PRO A 321 -32.85 25.97 47.90
CA PRO A 321 -34.12 26.14 48.62
C PRO A 321 -34.28 24.99 49.62
N ALA A 322 -34.16 25.29 50.92
CA ALA A 322 -34.39 24.29 51.96
C ALA A 322 -35.89 23.99 52.06
N ALA A 323 -36.25 22.70 52.13
CA ALA A 323 -37.60 22.32 52.50
C ALA A 323 -37.90 22.84 53.93
N PRO A 324 -39.00 23.58 54.16
CA PRO A 324 -39.40 23.92 55.51
C PRO A 324 -39.72 22.62 56.29
N PRO A 325 -39.42 22.54 57.60
CA PRO A 325 -39.68 21.35 58.39
C PRO A 325 -41.16 20.95 58.28
N GLY A 326 -41.40 19.63 58.24
CA GLY A 326 -42.76 19.09 58.27
C GLY A 326 -43.49 19.51 59.56
N PRO A 327 -44.83 19.45 59.60
CA PRO A 327 -45.62 19.86 60.76
C PRO A 327 -45.32 19.09 62.07
N ASP A 328 -44.53 18.01 62.01
CA ASP A 328 -44.25 17.11 63.16
C ASP A 328 -42.75 16.98 63.53
N ALA A 329 -41.89 17.93 63.16
CA ALA A 329 -40.47 17.86 63.55
C ALA A 329 -40.23 18.40 64.99
N PRO A 330 -39.61 17.63 65.91
CA PRO A 330 -39.27 18.13 67.25
C PRO A 330 -38.15 19.17 67.20
N LEU A 331 -38.23 20.20 68.06
CA LEU A 331 -37.21 21.26 68.18
C LEU A 331 -35.85 20.69 68.64
N PRO A 332 -34.72 21.23 68.14
CA PRO A 332 -33.39 20.86 68.62
C PRO A 332 -33.11 21.48 70.01
N PRO A 333 -32.34 20.80 70.89
CA PRO A 333 -31.87 21.37 72.15
C PRO A 333 -30.70 22.36 71.93
N ASP A 334 -30.59 23.31 72.86
CA ASP A 334 -29.64 24.44 72.91
C ASP A 334 -28.16 24.00 73.04
N PRO A 335 -27.16 24.76 72.55
CA PRO A 335 -25.77 24.33 72.53
C PRO A 335 -25.01 24.82 73.76
N ALA A 336 -24.50 23.90 74.58
CA ALA A 336 -23.39 24.15 75.48
C ALA A 336 -22.58 22.87 75.70
N GLY A 337 -21.26 22.92 75.47
CA GLY A 337 -20.31 21.92 75.93
C GLY A 337 -19.28 21.44 74.89
N ASP A 338 -18.01 21.62 75.22
CA ASP A 338 -16.81 21.43 74.40
C ASP A 338 -16.42 19.98 74.01
N ALA A 339 -15.64 19.90 72.92
CA ALA A 339 -14.53 18.97 72.61
C ALA A 339 -14.84 17.54 72.04
N PRO A 340 -13.86 16.83 71.43
CA PRO A 340 -13.93 16.41 70.04
C PRO A 340 -13.80 14.88 69.85
N HIS A 341 -14.78 14.23 69.22
CA HIS A 341 -14.64 12.86 68.72
C HIS A 341 -15.39 12.64 67.39
N ALA A 342 -14.87 11.67 66.63
CA ALA A 342 -15.14 11.37 65.23
C ALA A 342 -16.63 11.40 64.80
N PRO A 343 -16.96 11.87 63.59
CA PRO A 343 -18.35 11.93 63.15
C PRO A 343 -18.82 10.56 62.65
N SER A 344 -19.49 9.80 63.51
CA SER A 344 -20.51 8.85 63.08
C SER A 344 -21.76 9.66 62.69
N VAL A 345 -21.89 10.03 61.41
CA VAL A 345 -23.07 10.75 60.90
C VAL A 345 -24.25 9.78 60.79
N PRO A 346 -25.40 10.02 61.45
CA PRO A 346 -26.63 9.27 61.18
C PRO A 346 -27.13 9.63 59.77
N ALA A 347 -27.28 8.63 58.90
CA ALA A 347 -27.63 8.74 57.48
C ALA A 347 -29.09 9.19 57.17
N GLY A 348 -29.67 10.09 57.97
CA GLY A 348 -31.11 10.39 57.91
C GLY A 348 -31.53 11.74 57.34
N ASP A 349 -30.82 12.83 57.66
CA ASP A 349 -31.47 14.16 57.65
C ASP A 349 -31.00 15.11 56.52
N ALA A 350 -29.86 14.83 55.87
CA ALA A 350 -29.33 15.65 54.77
C ALA A 350 -29.91 15.31 53.40
N SER A 351 -30.21 14.02 53.12
CA SER A 351 -30.76 13.57 51.82
C SER A 351 -32.18 14.07 51.56
N ALA A 352 -33.00 14.19 52.62
CA ALA A 352 -34.39 14.65 52.55
C ALA A 352 -34.53 16.13 52.18
N ARG A 353 -33.45 16.92 52.31
CA ARG A 353 -33.41 18.34 51.93
C ARG A 353 -33.11 18.56 50.45
N LEU A 354 -32.55 17.57 49.76
CA LEU A 354 -32.12 17.68 48.36
C LEU A 354 -33.13 17.04 47.39
N THR A 355 -33.70 15.90 47.74
CA THR A 355 -34.77 15.27 46.96
C THR A 355 -35.86 14.66 47.84
N ARG A 356 -37.08 14.52 47.30
CA ARG A 356 -38.24 13.97 48.03
C ARG A 356 -38.00 12.56 48.55
N THR A 357 -37.26 11.76 47.80
CA THR A 357 -37.10 10.31 48.02
C THR A 357 -35.67 9.91 48.35
N GLY A 358 -34.71 10.84 48.35
CA GLY A 358 -33.27 10.54 48.44
C GLY A 358 -32.69 9.84 47.20
N LEU A 359 -33.50 9.66 46.15
CA LEU A 359 -33.09 9.05 44.89
C LEU A 359 -32.79 10.11 43.83
N VAL A 360 -31.85 9.78 42.95
CA VAL A 360 -31.48 10.56 41.77
C VAL A 360 -31.24 9.61 40.59
N ARG A 361 -31.57 10.07 39.38
CA ARG A 361 -31.22 9.40 38.13
C ARG A 361 -29.89 9.98 37.63
N PRO A 362 -28.75 9.30 37.82
CA PRO A 362 -27.47 9.79 37.32
C PRO A 362 -27.44 9.75 35.79
N GLU A 363 -26.65 10.63 35.20
CA GLU A 363 -26.37 10.62 33.78
C GLU A 363 -25.09 9.81 33.50
N LEU A 364 -25.12 9.00 32.46
CA LEU A 364 -23.98 8.18 32.05
C LEU A 364 -23.32 8.82 30.83
N VAL A 365 -22.02 9.06 30.91
CA VAL A 365 -21.23 9.62 29.82
C VAL A 365 -20.28 8.58 29.26
N SER A 366 -20.37 8.33 27.95
CA SER A 366 -19.48 7.41 27.25
C SER A 366 -18.07 7.97 27.09
N LEU A 367 -17.10 7.11 26.77
CA LEU A 367 -15.73 7.54 26.51
C LEU A 367 -15.69 8.47 25.28
N THR A 368 -16.23 8.03 24.15
CA THR A 368 -16.22 8.81 22.90
C THR A 368 -16.79 10.22 23.05
N GLU A 369 -17.81 10.40 23.90
CA GLU A 369 -18.39 11.72 24.18
C GLU A 369 -17.43 12.66 24.91
N VAL A 370 -16.70 12.16 25.92
CA VAL A 370 -15.70 12.99 26.63
C VAL A 370 -14.46 13.27 25.79
N GLU A 371 -14.07 12.34 24.92
CA GLU A 371 -12.96 12.53 23.99
C GLU A 371 -13.24 13.66 23.01
N ARG A 372 -14.43 13.66 22.40
CA ARG A 372 -14.88 14.73 21.50
C ARG A 372 -14.91 16.08 22.23
N LEU A 373 -15.48 16.12 23.44
CA LEU A 373 -15.53 17.36 24.23
C LEU A 373 -14.13 17.87 24.58
N ALA A 374 -13.19 16.98 24.92
CA ALA A 374 -11.83 17.38 25.25
C ALA A 374 -11.15 18.06 24.06
N ASP A 375 -11.35 17.54 22.84
CA ASP A 375 -10.80 18.13 21.62
C ASP A 375 -11.45 19.49 21.31
N GLU A 376 -12.78 19.63 21.49
CA GLU A 376 -13.52 20.89 21.34
C GLU A 376 -13.04 21.96 22.33
N LEU A 377 -12.90 21.62 23.61
CA LEU A 377 -12.41 22.54 24.65
C LEU A 377 -10.94 22.91 24.44
N ALA A 378 -10.10 21.98 24.01
CA ALA A 378 -8.71 22.26 23.67
C ALA A 378 -8.59 23.23 22.47
N ALA A 379 -9.44 23.06 21.45
CA ALA A 379 -9.50 23.98 20.31
C ALA A 379 -9.98 25.38 20.73
N LEU A 380 -11.00 25.45 21.58
CA LEU A 380 -11.50 26.72 22.11
C LEU A 380 -10.45 27.44 22.97
N ALA A 381 -9.73 26.71 23.84
CA ALA A 381 -8.65 27.27 24.66
C ALA A 381 -7.54 27.86 23.79
N ARG A 382 -7.14 27.16 22.71
CA ARG A 382 -6.17 27.68 21.73
C ARG A 382 -6.68 28.96 21.06
N HIS A 383 -7.93 28.98 20.61
CA HIS A 383 -8.50 30.16 19.96
C HIS A 383 -8.59 31.38 20.90
N ARG A 384 -8.81 31.14 22.20
CA ARG A 384 -8.86 32.18 23.24
C ARG A 384 -7.50 32.52 23.86
N GLY A 385 -6.41 31.88 23.44
CA GLY A 385 -5.06 32.11 23.97
C GLY A 385 -4.88 31.69 25.44
N LEU A 386 -5.72 30.78 25.95
CA LEU A 386 -5.62 30.29 27.33
C LEU A 386 -4.47 29.26 27.43
N ALA A 387 -3.44 29.58 28.21
CA ALA A 387 -2.20 28.81 28.30
C ALA A 387 -2.38 27.52 29.12
N ALA A 388 -2.54 26.41 28.41
CA ALA A 388 -2.10 25.03 28.74
C ALA A 388 -2.60 24.02 27.67
N ALA A 389 -2.61 24.41 26.39
CA ALA A 389 -2.89 23.48 25.31
C ALA A 389 -1.57 22.79 24.92
N ARG A 390 -1.59 21.45 24.78
CA ARG A 390 -0.47 20.67 24.20
C ARG A 390 0.10 21.43 22.99
N PRO A 391 1.43 21.59 22.88
CA PRO A 391 2.02 22.31 21.77
C PRO A 391 1.58 21.66 20.44
N PRO A 392 1.23 22.46 19.42
CA PRO A 392 0.91 21.91 18.12
C PRO A 392 2.11 21.11 17.61
N LEU A 393 1.85 19.96 17.01
CA LEU A 393 2.91 19.22 16.32
C LEU A 393 3.60 20.15 15.30
N PRO A 394 4.93 20.15 15.26
CA PRO A 394 5.69 21.00 14.35
C PRO A 394 5.27 20.75 12.90
N ALA A 395 5.39 21.75 12.05
CA ALA A 395 5.09 21.62 10.62
C ALA A 395 6.20 20.88 9.86
N ARG A 396 7.43 20.93 10.37
CA ARG A 396 8.62 20.26 9.85
C ARG A 396 9.51 19.83 11.01
N VAL A 397 10.13 18.67 10.87
CA VAL A 397 11.12 18.14 11.81
C VAL A 397 12.35 17.75 10.98
N PRO A 398 13.53 18.37 11.17
CA PRO A 398 14.78 17.90 10.58
C PRO A 398 15.14 16.49 11.09
N PHE A 399 15.68 15.63 10.22
CA PHE A 399 16.14 14.29 10.64
C PHE A 399 17.23 14.37 11.72
N ALA A 400 18.14 15.34 11.62
CA ALA A 400 19.21 15.56 12.59
C ALA A 400 18.72 15.84 14.02
N ASP A 401 17.46 16.27 14.19
CA ASP A 401 16.85 16.53 15.50
C ASP A 401 16.26 15.25 16.13
N LEU A 402 16.22 14.15 15.38
CA LEU A 402 15.75 12.87 15.91
C LEU A 402 16.84 12.18 16.74
N PRO A 403 16.49 11.60 17.91
CA PRO A 403 17.42 10.76 18.64
C PRO A 403 17.77 9.51 17.83
N VAL A 404 19.07 9.28 17.63
CA VAL A 404 19.59 8.10 16.93
C VAL A 404 19.55 6.84 17.80
N ALA A 405 19.74 7.01 19.12
CA ALA A 405 19.69 5.92 20.07
C ALA A 405 18.24 5.61 20.45
N VAL A 406 17.70 4.54 19.88
CA VAL A 406 16.76 3.69 20.62
C VAL A 406 17.60 2.86 21.59
N ASP A 407 17.12 2.60 22.81
CA ASP A 407 17.77 1.69 23.77
C ASP A 407 17.78 0.24 23.23
N ALA A 408 18.47 0.02 22.11
CA ALA A 408 18.55 -1.24 21.37
C ALA A 408 19.39 -2.28 22.13
N ALA A 409 20.31 -1.81 22.99
CA ALA A 409 21.09 -2.66 23.88
C ALA A 409 20.22 -3.50 24.83
N ASP A 410 19.00 -3.05 25.16
CA ASP A 410 18.09 -3.74 26.08
C ASP A 410 17.08 -4.68 25.38
N ARG A 411 17.07 -4.74 24.03
CA ARG A 411 16.14 -5.58 23.26
C ARG A 411 16.82 -6.17 22.01
N PRO A 412 17.53 -7.29 22.13
CA PRO A 412 18.09 -7.96 20.94
C PRO A 412 16.96 -8.36 19.97
N GLY A 413 17.18 -8.09 18.67
CA GLY A 413 16.28 -8.51 17.60
C GLY A 413 15.19 -7.51 17.19
N THR A 414 15.10 -6.30 17.78
CA THR A 414 14.13 -5.28 17.32
C THR A 414 14.50 -4.66 15.97
N LEU A 415 13.53 -4.04 15.30
CA LEU A 415 13.79 -3.10 14.21
C LEU A 415 13.14 -1.74 14.52
N ALA A 416 13.40 -1.24 15.73
CA ALA A 416 12.92 0.05 16.19
C ALA A 416 13.67 1.20 15.51
N ALA A 417 12.94 2.20 15.02
CA ALA A 417 13.49 3.41 14.43
C ALA A 417 12.60 4.61 14.76
N VAL A 418 13.22 5.75 15.07
CA VAL A 418 12.50 7.00 15.33
C VAL A 418 12.26 7.69 13.99
N VAL A 419 10.99 7.89 13.62
CA VAL A 419 10.61 8.40 12.29
C VAL A 419 10.09 9.84 12.29
N GLY A 420 9.84 10.40 13.48
CA GLY A 420 9.25 11.72 13.63
C GLY A 420 8.92 12.07 15.08
N VAL A 421 8.12 13.12 15.26
CA VAL A 421 7.71 13.63 16.57
C VAL A 421 6.19 13.61 16.70
N GLY A 422 5.71 13.05 17.79
CA GLY A 422 4.32 13.07 18.24
C GLY A 422 4.11 14.08 19.37
N HIS A 423 2.88 14.19 19.88
CA HIS A 423 2.55 15.13 20.96
C HIS A 423 3.28 14.82 22.27
N ALA A 424 3.75 13.58 22.45
CA ALA A 424 4.50 13.12 23.61
C ALA A 424 6.03 13.11 23.41
N GLY A 425 6.52 13.63 22.27
CA GLY A 425 7.95 13.59 21.92
C GLY A 425 8.26 12.66 20.73
N PRO A 426 9.52 12.23 20.56
CA PRO A 426 9.95 11.36 19.47
C PRO A 426 9.12 10.08 19.38
N VAL A 427 8.78 9.67 18.16
CA VAL A 427 7.95 8.49 17.89
C VAL A 427 8.77 7.41 17.21
N THR A 428 8.97 6.34 17.96
CA THR A 428 9.52 5.08 17.48
C THR A 428 8.46 4.23 16.78
N VAL A 429 8.88 3.58 15.71
CA VAL A 429 8.16 2.54 14.97
C VAL A 429 9.06 1.31 14.91
N ASP A 430 8.54 0.13 15.25
CA ASP A 430 9.31 -1.12 15.31
C ASP A 430 8.71 -2.19 14.39
N LEU A 431 9.44 -2.58 13.34
CA LEU A 431 8.97 -3.62 12.38
C LEU A 431 8.94 -5.03 12.98
N VAL A 432 9.40 -5.24 14.22
CA VAL A 432 9.33 -6.53 14.90
C VAL A 432 8.26 -6.46 15.98
N ALA A 433 8.35 -5.46 16.87
CA ALA A 433 7.39 -5.32 17.95
C ALA A 433 6.03 -4.84 17.48
N ASP A 434 5.93 -3.80 16.64
CA ASP A 434 4.66 -3.17 16.20
C ASP A 434 3.94 -3.93 15.07
N GLY A 435 4.62 -4.92 14.48
CA GLY A 435 4.09 -5.78 13.41
C GLY A 435 5.16 -6.13 12.37
N PRO A 436 5.33 -7.42 11.99
CA PRO A 436 6.38 -7.86 11.06
C PRO A 436 6.31 -7.17 9.69
N HIS A 437 5.13 -6.66 9.33
CA HIS A 437 4.87 -6.01 8.06
C HIS A 437 4.07 -4.73 8.29
N ALA A 438 4.31 -3.76 7.42
CA ALA A 438 3.70 -2.44 7.46
C ALA A 438 2.96 -2.13 6.17
N VAL A 439 1.85 -1.39 6.29
CA VAL A 439 1.14 -0.82 5.15
C VAL A 439 1.12 0.70 5.28
N VAL A 440 1.54 1.38 4.23
CA VAL A 440 1.62 2.85 4.17
C VAL A 440 0.67 3.37 3.10
N ALA A 441 -0.32 4.18 3.50
CA ALA A 441 -1.19 4.90 2.56
C ALA A 441 -0.86 6.38 2.50
N GLY A 442 -0.93 6.95 1.30
CA GLY A 442 -0.78 8.39 1.09
C GLY A 442 -0.91 8.78 -0.37
N THR A 443 -1.57 9.91 -0.62
CA THR A 443 -1.74 10.44 -1.99
C THR A 443 -0.49 11.14 -2.47
N THR A 444 -0.38 11.41 -3.77
CA THR A 444 0.74 12.18 -4.33
C THR A 444 0.92 13.51 -3.58
N GLY A 445 2.15 13.83 -3.20
CA GLY A 445 2.48 15.04 -2.46
C GLY A 445 2.14 15.03 -0.96
N SER A 446 1.64 13.91 -0.41
CA SER A 446 1.38 13.78 1.04
C SER A 446 2.65 13.65 1.89
N GLY A 447 3.79 13.32 1.27
CA GLY A 447 5.06 13.04 1.95
C GLY A 447 5.39 11.55 2.08
N LYS A 448 4.73 10.67 1.32
CA LYS A 448 4.95 9.22 1.36
C LYS A 448 6.40 8.82 1.07
N SER A 449 6.99 9.30 -0.03
CA SER A 449 8.38 9.00 -0.39
C SER A 449 9.36 9.51 0.67
N GLU A 450 9.13 10.71 1.20
CA GLU A 450 9.91 11.28 2.31
C GLU A 450 9.83 10.41 3.57
N LEU A 451 8.64 9.93 3.94
CA LEU A 451 8.47 8.99 5.06
C LEU A 451 9.31 7.72 4.86
N LEU A 452 9.34 7.16 3.66
CA LEU A 452 10.11 5.94 3.39
C LEU A 452 11.61 6.20 3.46
N VAL A 453 12.09 7.31 2.88
CA VAL A 453 13.50 7.72 2.99
C VAL A 453 13.88 7.94 4.45
N THR A 454 13.09 8.71 5.20
CA THR A 454 13.31 8.97 6.63
C THR A 454 13.29 7.72 7.48
N TRP A 455 12.36 6.79 7.22
CA TRP A 455 12.28 5.54 7.98
C TRP A 455 13.48 4.63 7.69
N MET A 456 13.87 4.47 6.42
CA MET A 456 15.03 3.67 6.07
C MET A 456 16.34 4.30 6.57
N ALA A 457 16.46 5.63 6.52
CA ALA A 457 17.58 6.35 7.12
C ALA A 457 17.64 6.15 8.65
N ALA A 458 16.50 6.23 9.34
CA ALA A 458 16.43 6.00 10.78
C ALA A 458 16.79 4.56 11.16
N LEU A 459 16.35 3.57 10.36
CA LEU A 459 16.76 2.17 10.54
C LEU A 459 18.27 1.99 10.35
N ALA A 460 18.85 2.56 9.28
CA ALA A 460 20.29 2.47 9.02
C ALA A 460 21.15 3.23 10.05
N ALA A 461 20.59 4.30 10.62
CA ALA A 461 21.22 5.05 11.70
C ALA A 461 21.22 4.24 13.01
N ALA A 462 20.11 3.56 13.33
CA ALA A 462 19.99 2.76 14.55
C ALA A 462 20.72 1.41 14.47
N HIS A 463 20.66 0.71 13.33
CA HIS A 463 21.11 -0.68 13.19
C HIS A 463 22.22 -0.81 12.15
N PRO A 464 23.25 -1.65 12.38
CA PRO A 464 24.29 -1.94 11.38
C PRO A 464 23.77 -2.84 10.24
N PRO A 465 24.41 -2.85 9.06
CA PRO A 465 23.93 -3.61 7.90
C PRO A 465 24.03 -5.13 8.10
N GLU A 466 24.83 -5.61 9.05
CA GLU A 466 24.89 -7.00 9.50
C GLU A 466 23.61 -7.45 10.24
N GLU A 467 22.82 -6.50 10.76
CA GLU A 467 21.55 -6.77 11.45
C GLU A 467 20.34 -6.55 10.54
N VAL A 468 20.38 -5.54 9.66
CA VAL A 468 19.28 -5.23 8.75
C VAL A 468 19.76 -4.80 7.37
N THR A 469 19.08 -5.30 6.35
CA THR A 469 19.27 -4.93 4.94
C THR A 469 17.95 -4.47 4.33
N VAL A 470 18.03 -3.64 3.30
CA VAL A 470 16.87 -3.04 2.65
C VAL A 470 16.89 -3.34 1.15
N LEU A 471 15.80 -3.92 0.64
CA LEU A 471 15.52 -4.07 -0.78
C LEU A 471 14.45 -3.05 -1.17
N LEU A 472 14.76 -2.20 -2.15
CA LEU A 472 13.91 -1.10 -2.59
C LEU A 472 13.24 -1.47 -3.92
N VAL A 473 11.94 -1.27 -4.04
CA VAL A 473 11.16 -1.58 -5.24
C VAL A 473 10.34 -0.35 -5.63
N ASP A 474 10.64 0.26 -6.77
CA ASP A 474 9.96 1.44 -7.32
C ASP A 474 9.39 1.15 -8.72
N PHE A 475 8.06 1.09 -8.84
CA PHE A 475 7.42 0.74 -10.11
C PHE A 475 7.27 1.92 -11.08
N LYS A 476 7.32 3.17 -10.63
CA LYS A 476 7.04 4.34 -11.50
C LYS A 476 8.30 4.99 -12.07
N GLY A 477 9.46 4.33 -11.93
CA GLY A 477 10.75 4.92 -12.31
C GLY A 477 11.05 6.20 -11.52
N GLY A 478 10.50 6.29 -10.30
CA GLY A 478 10.80 7.40 -9.40
C GLY A 478 12.25 7.31 -8.94
N ALA A 479 12.91 8.46 -8.84
CA ALA A 479 14.17 8.59 -8.10
C ALA A 479 13.92 8.66 -6.58
N ALA A 480 12.77 8.15 -6.10
CA ALA A 480 12.34 8.31 -4.71
C ALA A 480 13.31 7.63 -3.74
N PHE A 481 13.92 6.53 -4.18
CA PHE A 481 14.84 5.72 -3.40
C PHE A 481 16.31 5.90 -3.77
N ASP A 482 16.64 6.60 -4.86
CA ASP A 482 18.03 6.86 -5.28
C ASP A 482 18.91 7.42 -4.15
N PRO A 483 18.43 8.35 -3.29
CA PRO A 483 19.24 8.84 -2.18
C PRO A 483 19.69 7.74 -1.21
N LEU A 484 18.92 6.67 -1.04
CA LEU A 484 19.22 5.58 -0.10
C LEU A 484 20.34 4.65 -0.61
N LEU A 485 20.67 4.68 -1.90
CA LEU A 485 21.71 3.82 -2.48
C LEU A 485 23.13 4.12 -1.96
N VAL A 486 23.33 5.27 -1.31
CA VAL A 486 24.59 5.58 -0.61
C VAL A 486 24.79 4.75 0.66
N LEU A 487 23.71 4.17 1.21
CA LEU A 487 23.75 3.40 2.45
C LEU A 487 24.20 1.95 2.17
N PRO A 488 25.09 1.37 3.00
CA PRO A 488 25.53 -0.03 2.84
C PRO A 488 24.40 -1.04 3.07
N HIS A 489 23.31 -0.63 3.73
CA HIS A 489 22.11 -1.43 3.95
C HIS A 489 21.32 -1.71 2.67
N ALA A 490 21.42 -0.85 1.65
CA ALA A 490 20.65 -0.97 0.42
C ALA A 490 21.23 -2.08 -0.46
N VAL A 491 20.62 -3.28 -0.41
CA VAL A 491 21.13 -4.45 -1.14
C VAL A 491 20.70 -4.49 -2.61
N GLY A 492 19.70 -3.69 -2.99
CA GLY A 492 19.29 -3.51 -4.37
C GLY A 492 18.15 -2.50 -4.52
N LEU A 493 18.08 -1.89 -5.69
CA LEU A 493 16.94 -1.09 -6.15
C LEU A 493 16.38 -1.73 -7.42
N VAL A 494 15.08 -2.00 -7.38
CA VAL A 494 14.35 -2.63 -8.47
C VAL A 494 13.42 -1.57 -9.03
N THR A 495 13.82 -0.97 -10.16
CA THR A 495 13.06 0.05 -10.88
C THR A 495 12.56 -0.48 -12.22
N ASP A 496 11.59 0.24 -12.80
CA ASP A 496 11.10 0.03 -14.17
C ASP A 496 10.83 -1.46 -14.46
N LEU A 497 10.02 -2.05 -13.57
CA LEU A 497 9.69 -3.46 -13.54
C LEU A 497 8.80 -3.84 -14.72
N ASP A 498 9.40 -3.88 -15.90
CA ASP A 498 8.83 -4.55 -17.05
C ASP A 498 8.56 -6.05 -16.71
N GLY A 499 7.86 -6.75 -17.61
CA GLY A 499 7.53 -8.16 -17.40
C GLY A 499 8.72 -9.06 -17.07
N GLN A 500 9.93 -8.70 -17.51
CA GLN A 500 11.13 -9.51 -17.32
C GLN A 500 11.82 -9.20 -16.01
N GLY A 501 12.01 -7.92 -15.70
CA GLY A 501 12.53 -7.45 -14.43
C GLY A 501 11.69 -7.95 -13.26
N ALA A 502 10.36 -7.96 -13.41
CA ALA A 502 9.45 -8.35 -12.34
C ALA A 502 9.45 -9.87 -12.10
N ARG A 503 9.50 -10.66 -13.18
CA ARG A 503 9.64 -12.12 -13.04
C ARG A 503 10.97 -12.52 -12.43
N ARG A 504 12.07 -11.88 -12.87
CA ARG A 504 13.40 -12.05 -12.30
C ARG A 504 13.40 -11.72 -10.81
N ALA A 505 12.76 -10.61 -10.45
CA ALA A 505 12.55 -10.20 -9.07
C ALA A 505 11.83 -11.27 -8.24
N LEU A 506 10.72 -11.80 -8.77
CA LEU A 506 9.93 -12.85 -8.13
C LEU A 506 10.74 -14.13 -7.89
N GLU A 507 11.54 -14.55 -8.87
CA GLU A 507 12.42 -15.72 -8.77
C GLU A 507 13.48 -15.52 -7.68
N SER A 508 14.07 -14.32 -7.60
CA SER A 508 15.03 -13.96 -6.54
C SER A 508 14.39 -13.94 -5.14
N LEU A 509 13.15 -13.46 -4.97
CA LEU A 509 12.44 -13.53 -3.67
C LEU A 509 12.18 -14.96 -3.25
N ARG A 510 11.70 -15.80 -4.17
CA ARG A 510 11.46 -17.22 -3.89
C ARG A 510 12.76 -17.94 -3.54
N ALA A 511 13.87 -17.59 -4.21
CA ALA A 511 15.19 -18.10 -3.87
C ALA A 511 15.62 -17.65 -2.46
N GLU A 512 15.36 -16.39 -2.11
CA GLU A 512 15.69 -15.85 -0.79
C GLU A 512 14.93 -16.53 0.35
N ILE A 513 13.63 -16.78 0.18
CA ILE A 513 12.82 -17.54 1.14
C ILE A 513 13.44 -18.92 1.38
N ARG A 514 13.72 -19.67 0.30
CA ARG A 514 14.35 -21.00 0.39
C ARG A 514 15.76 -20.97 0.97
N HIS A 515 16.52 -19.91 0.71
CA HIS A 515 17.85 -19.73 1.29
C HIS A 515 17.74 -19.56 2.81
N ARG A 516 16.90 -18.64 3.28
CA ARG A 516 16.70 -18.37 4.72
C ARG A 516 16.19 -19.61 5.46
N GLU A 517 15.22 -20.33 4.89
CA GLU A 517 14.71 -21.60 5.47
C GLU A 517 15.83 -22.65 5.63
N ARG A 518 16.67 -22.83 4.59
CA ARG A 518 17.79 -23.78 4.67
C ARG A 518 18.85 -23.34 5.69
N THR A 519 19.22 -22.07 5.68
CA THR A 519 20.24 -21.50 6.58
C THR A 519 19.81 -21.63 8.05
N LEU A 520 18.56 -21.29 8.38
CA LEU A 520 18.02 -21.45 9.74
C LEU A 520 17.99 -22.93 10.16
N ARG A 521 17.53 -23.81 9.26
CA ARG A 521 17.49 -25.26 9.51
C ARG A 521 18.89 -25.85 9.73
N GLU A 522 19.89 -25.42 8.96
CA GLU A 522 21.29 -25.84 9.09
C GLU A 522 21.92 -25.34 10.40
N ALA A 523 21.51 -24.17 10.88
CA ALA A 523 21.87 -23.64 12.19
C ALA A 523 21.10 -24.29 13.36
N GLY A 524 20.09 -25.12 13.08
CA GLY A 524 19.20 -25.69 14.11
C GLY A 524 18.23 -24.70 14.74
N ALA A 525 18.06 -23.52 14.14
CA ALA A 525 17.19 -22.44 14.60
C ALA A 525 15.75 -22.61 14.10
N ARG A 526 14.75 -22.25 14.92
CA ARG A 526 13.32 -22.28 14.52
C ARG A 526 12.90 -21.04 13.74
N ASP A 527 13.44 -19.89 14.08
CA ASP A 527 13.21 -18.60 13.44
C ASP A 527 14.44 -17.71 13.60
N VAL A 528 14.40 -16.51 13.01
CA VAL A 528 15.51 -15.54 13.04
C VAL A 528 15.79 -14.99 14.45
N ASP A 529 14.85 -15.10 15.38
CA ASP A 529 14.97 -14.61 16.76
C ASP A 529 15.60 -15.67 17.69
N ASP A 530 15.81 -16.89 17.20
CA ASP A 530 16.51 -17.94 17.92
C ASP A 530 17.98 -17.54 18.17
N PRO A 531 18.51 -17.68 19.39
CA PRO A 531 19.93 -17.42 19.67
C PRO A 531 20.89 -18.14 18.72
N ALA A 532 20.52 -19.32 18.23
CA ALA A 532 21.32 -20.08 17.25
C ALA A 532 21.41 -19.40 15.88
N ALA A 533 20.50 -18.47 15.54
CA ALA A 533 20.50 -17.71 14.29
C ALA A 533 21.21 -16.34 14.37
N THR A 534 21.67 -15.95 15.57
CA THR A 534 22.26 -14.62 15.80
C THR A 534 23.50 -14.40 14.94
N GLY A 535 23.50 -13.33 14.15
CA GLY A 535 24.61 -12.96 13.26
C GLY A 535 24.74 -13.82 11.99
N ILE A 536 23.83 -14.79 11.76
CA ILE A 536 23.85 -15.64 10.56
C ILE A 536 23.13 -14.96 9.39
N LEU A 537 21.96 -14.36 9.66
CA LEU A 537 21.14 -13.69 8.65
C LEU A 537 20.73 -12.30 9.13
N PRO A 538 21.05 -11.23 8.37
CA PRO A 538 20.43 -9.94 8.61
C PRO A 538 18.92 -10.04 8.32
N ARG A 539 18.11 -9.29 9.06
CA ARG A 539 16.72 -9.06 8.71
C ARG A 539 16.66 -8.34 7.36
N LEU A 540 15.68 -8.67 6.52
CA LEU A 540 15.50 -8.07 5.20
C LEU A 540 14.20 -7.28 5.17
N VAL A 541 14.30 -5.95 5.04
CA VAL A 541 13.16 -5.06 4.85
C VAL A 541 12.95 -4.83 3.36
N ILE A 542 11.81 -5.22 2.83
CA ILE A 542 11.43 -5.06 1.43
C ILE A 542 10.44 -3.91 1.35
N VAL A 543 10.86 -2.79 0.77
CA VAL A 543 10.05 -1.58 0.62
C VAL A 543 9.50 -1.53 -0.80
N VAL A 544 8.18 -1.54 -0.92
CA VAL A 544 7.49 -1.47 -2.21
C VAL A 544 6.78 -0.13 -2.32
N ASP A 545 7.29 0.77 -3.17
CA ASP A 545 6.55 1.96 -3.57
C ASP A 545 5.51 1.62 -4.64
N GLU A 546 4.27 2.04 -4.41
CA GLU A 546 3.12 1.83 -5.29
C GLU A 546 2.81 0.35 -5.60
N LEU A 547 2.44 -0.40 -4.55
CA LEU A 547 1.97 -1.77 -4.64
C LEU A 547 0.86 -1.97 -5.70
N ALA A 548 -0.02 -1.00 -5.88
CA ALA A 548 -1.11 -1.09 -6.86
C ALA A 548 -0.62 -1.28 -8.30
N ALA A 549 0.42 -0.53 -8.68
CA ALA A 549 1.00 -0.61 -10.02
C ALA A 549 1.77 -1.93 -10.18
N LEU A 550 2.52 -2.30 -9.15
CA LEU A 550 3.27 -3.54 -9.12
C LEU A 550 2.38 -4.80 -9.28
N LEU A 551 1.18 -4.80 -8.69
CA LEU A 551 0.25 -5.93 -8.76
C LEU A 551 -0.58 -5.98 -10.05
N ALA A 552 -0.76 -4.85 -10.74
CA ALA A 552 -1.58 -4.78 -11.96
C ALA A 552 -0.92 -5.45 -13.17
N ASP A 553 0.41 -5.43 -13.24
CA ASP A 553 1.14 -5.83 -14.44
C ASP A 553 1.64 -7.28 -14.42
N GLN A 554 1.61 -8.00 -13.27
CA GLN A 554 2.32 -9.28 -13.11
C GLN A 554 1.56 -10.38 -12.39
N ASP A 555 1.39 -11.51 -13.09
CA ASP A 555 0.82 -12.73 -12.53
C ASP A 555 1.75 -13.37 -11.48
N GLY A 556 1.17 -13.86 -10.38
CA GLY A 556 1.89 -14.60 -9.32
C GLY A 556 2.65 -13.74 -8.29
N LEU A 557 2.79 -12.43 -8.51
CA LEU A 557 3.42 -11.57 -7.51
C LEU A 557 2.58 -11.42 -6.23
N HIS A 558 1.26 -11.35 -6.38
CA HIS A 558 0.32 -11.39 -5.25
C HIS A 558 0.57 -12.58 -4.32
N GLU A 559 0.88 -13.75 -4.89
CA GLU A 559 1.11 -14.96 -4.13
C GLU A 559 2.39 -14.85 -3.30
N VAL A 560 3.48 -14.34 -3.87
CA VAL A 560 4.75 -14.19 -3.13
C VAL A 560 4.65 -13.10 -2.07
N VAL A 561 3.95 -11.99 -2.32
CA VAL A 561 3.69 -10.97 -1.28
C VAL A 561 2.87 -11.57 -0.14
N ALA A 562 1.82 -12.33 -0.42
CA ALA A 562 1.03 -13.01 0.60
C ALA A 562 1.84 -14.09 1.35
N ASP A 563 2.72 -14.79 0.65
CA ASP A 563 3.60 -15.82 1.20
C ASP A 563 4.62 -15.24 2.19
N ILE A 564 5.27 -14.13 1.80
CA ILE A 564 6.15 -13.37 2.70
C ILE A 564 5.32 -12.77 3.83
N ALA A 565 4.12 -12.25 3.59
CA ALA A 565 3.28 -11.71 4.66
C ALA A 565 2.93 -12.78 5.71
N ALA A 566 2.74 -14.04 5.29
CA ALA A 566 2.39 -15.13 6.19
C ALA A 566 3.60 -15.75 6.92
N ARG A 567 4.75 -15.90 6.24
CA ARG A 567 5.94 -16.60 6.79
C ARG A 567 7.10 -15.68 7.16
N GLY A 568 7.06 -14.41 6.74
CA GLY A 568 8.20 -13.49 6.79
C GLY A 568 8.71 -13.22 8.19
N ARG A 569 7.82 -13.15 9.20
CA ARG A 569 8.19 -12.99 10.61
C ARG A 569 9.26 -13.98 11.06
N SER A 570 9.05 -15.28 10.82
CA SER A 570 9.99 -16.33 11.23
C SER A 570 11.30 -16.32 10.43
N LEU A 571 11.25 -15.83 9.19
CA LEU A 571 12.42 -15.74 8.31
C LEU A 571 13.20 -14.43 8.45
N GLY A 572 12.74 -13.50 9.28
CA GLY A 572 13.30 -12.15 9.39
C GLY A 572 13.12 -11.31 8.13
N MET A 573 12.06 -11.56 7.35
CA MET A 573 11.68 -10.77 6.18
C MET A 573 10.51 -9.87 6.55
N HIS A 574 10.62 -8.57 6.28
CA HIS A 574 9.64 -7.56 6.63
C HIS A 574 9.17 -6.82 5.36
N LEU A 575 7.86 -6.67 5.16
CA LEU A 575 7.30 -5.94 4.03
C LEU A 575 6.88 -4.54 4.47
N VAL A 576 7.25 -3.51 3.71
CA VAL A 576 6.69 -2.16 3.83
C VAL A 576 5.97 -1.86 2.52
N LEU A 577 4.64 -1.97 2.54
CA LEU A 577 3.80 -1.94 1.36
C LEU A 577 3.11 -0.58 1.21
N CYS A 578 3.46 0.17 0.17
CA CYS A 578 2.96 1.53 -0.02
C CYS A 578 1.90 1.59 -1.12
N THR A 579 0.81 2.31 -0.90
CA THR A 579 -0.24 2.47 -1.93
C THR A 579 -0.93 3.83 -1.82
N GLN A 580 -1.40 4.36 -2.94
CA GLN A 580 -2.26 5.56 -2.93
C GLN A 580 -3.73 5.24 -2.62
N ARG A 581 -4.15 3.99 -2.85
CA ARG A 581 -5.53 3.52 -2.70
C ARG A 581 -5.53 2.19 -1.95
N PRO A 582 -5.49 2.19 -0.61
CA PRO A 582 -5.49 0.95 0.16
C PRO A 582 -6.75 0.11 -0.07
N ALA A 583 -7.90 0.75 -0.30
CA ALA A 583 -9.14 0.04 -0.62
C ALA A 583 -9.04 -0.68 -1.98
N GLY A 584 -9.16 -2.01 -1.96
CA GLY A 584 -9.21 -2.86 -3.17
C GLY A 584 -7.84 -3.30 -3.72
N VAL A 585 -6.74 -2.66 -3.33
CA VAL A 585 -5.37 -3.06 -3.74
C VAL A 585 -4.78 -4.09 -2.79
N VAL A 586 -4.92 -3.87 -1.49
CA VAL A 586 -4.36 -4.77 -0.46
C VAL A 586 -5.43 -5.80 -0.09
N ARG A 587 -5.16 -7.08 -0.35
CA ARG A 587 -6.09 -8.17 0.00
C ARG A 587 -6.13 -8.38 1.52
N ASP A 588 -7.28 -8.85 2.02
CA ASP A 588 -7.49 -9.11 3.46
C ASP A 588 -6.42 -10.03 4.07
N ALA A 589 -5.96 -11.04 3.32
CA ALA A 589 -4.90 -11.95 3.75
C ALA A 589 -3.56 -11.25 4.01
N VAL A 590 -3.23 -10.19 3.27
CA VAL A 590 -2.01 -9.40 3.50
C VAL A 590 -2.24 -8.43 4.67
N LEU A 591 -3.38 -7.72 4.69
CA LEU A 591 -3.73 -6.80 5.78
C LEU A 591 -3.81 -7.48 7.16
N ALA A 592 -4.23 -8.75 7.20
CA ALA A 592 -4.29 -9.55 8.42
C ALA A 592 -2.91 -9.85 9.03
N ASN A 593 -1.83 -9.72 8.25
CA ASN A 593 -0.46 -9.91 8.70
C ASN A 593 0.32 -8.58 8.81
N CYS A 594 -0.33 -7.45 8.52
CA CYS A 594 0.25 -6.10 8.61
C CYS A 594 -0.38 -5.33 9.78
N ASP A 595 0.15 -5.55 10.98
CA ASP A 595 -0.33 -4.89 12.20
C ASP A 595 0.08 -3.42 12.28
N LEU A 596 1.20 -3.05 11.64
CA LEU A 596 1.70 -1.70 11.58
C LEU A 596 1.09 -0.94 10.39
N ARG A 597 0.36 0.12 10.67
CA ARG A 597 -0.43 0.85 9.66
C ARG A 597 -0.16 2.34 9.76
N LEU A 598 0.42 2.90 8.69
CA LEU A 598 0.75 4.32 8.61
C LEU A 598 -0.10 4.97 7.52
N SER A 599 -0.81 6.04 7.85
CA SER A 599 -1.55 6.80 6.85
C SER A 599 -1.13 8.25 6.89
N LEU A 600 -0.57 8.73 5.77
CA LEU A 600 -0.54 10.15 5.46
C LEU A 600 -1.91 10.59 4.92
N ARG A 601 -1.97 11.80 4.38
CA ARG A 601 -3.17 12.32 3.70
C ARG A 601 -3.66 11.36 2.61
N VAL A 602 -4.93 10.97 2.70
CA VAL A 602 -5.65 10.18 1.69
C VAL A 602 -6.80 10.98 1.08
N ASN A 603 -7.28 10.56 -0.11
CA ASN A 603 -8.25 11.34 -0.89
C ASN A 603 -9.69 11.25 -0.36
N ASN A 604 -10.06 10.16 0.30
CA ASN A 604 -11.43 9.91 0.74
C ASN A 604 -11.46 9.13 2.07
N GLU A 605 -12.61 9.18 2.74
CA GLU A 605 -12.80 8.49 4.01
C GLU A 605 -12.79 6.96 3.91
N ALA A 606 -13.10 6.39 2.74
CA ALA A 606 -13.12 4.93 2.55
C ALA A 606 -11.71 4.34 2.63
N ASP A 607 -10.72 5.01 2.02
CA ASP A 607 -9.31 4.64 2.10
C ASP A 607 -8.78 4.73 3.55
N SER A 608 -9.17 5.79 4.27
CA SER A 608 -8.83 5.95 5.69
C SER A 608 -9.41 4.81 6.54
N ARG A 609 -10.69 4.46 6.33
CA ARG A 609 -11.35 3.37 7.08
C ARG A 609 -10.75 2.02 6.74
N ALA A 610 -10.44 1.77 5.46
CA ALA A 610 -9.87 0.50 5.01
C ALA A 610 -8.52 0.21 5.68
N LEU A 611 -7.69 1.24 5.87
CA LEU A 611 -6.39 1.08 6.53
C LEU A 611 -6.47 1.19 8.05
N LEU A 612 -6.97 2.30 8.59
CA LEU A 612 -6.89 2.62 10.03
C LEU A 612 -8.17 2.30 10.81
N GLY A 613 -9.27 1.94 10.15
CA GLY A 613 -10.58 1.78 10.80
C GLY A 613 -11.27 3.11 11.16
N THR A 614 -10.65 4.26 10.89
CA THR A 614 -11.18 5.61 11.19
C THR A 614 -11.20 6.49 9.94
N VAL A 615 -11.78 7.69 10.03
CA VAL A 615 -11.80 8.68 8.93
C VAL A 615 -10.72 9.76 9.06
N GLU A 616 -9.87 9.67 10.07
CA GLU A 616 -8.98 10.76 10.47
C GLU A 616 -7.92 11.09 9.41
N ALA A 617 -7.42 10.09 8.68
CA ALA A 617 -6.41 10.33 7.64
C ALA A 617 -6.96 11.15 6.47
N ALA A 618 -8.26 11.04 6.17
CA ALA A 618 -8.93 11.86 5.15
C ALA A 618 -9.07 13.32 5.58
N ARG A 619 -9.04 13.59 6.90
CA ARG A 619 -9.11 14.95 7.47
C ARG A 619 -7.75 15.65 7.51
N LEU A 620 -6.67 14.99 7.09
CA LEU A 620 -5.33 15.59 6.98
C LEU A 620 -5.19 16.50 5.74
N ALA A 621 -6.29 16.86 5.05
CA ALA A 621 -6.26 17.66 3.84
C ALA A 621 -5.53 19.01 4.00
N ASP A 622 -5.72 19.65 5.15
CA ASP A 622 -5.16 20.96 5.51
C ASP A 622 -3.87 20.85 6.35
N ALA A 623 -3.39 19.64 6.63
CA ALA A 623 -2.21 19.44 7.46
C ALA A 623 -0.91 19.65 6.65
N PRO A 624 0.20 20.04 7.30
CA PRO A 624 1.51 20.07 6.67
C PRO A 624 1.88 18.73 6.03
N VAL A 625 2.64 18.77 4.94
CA VAL A 625 3.22 17.57 4.29
C VAL A 625 4.04 16.78 5.33
N GLY A 626 3.92 15.45 5.31
CA GLY A 626 4.55 14.58 6.30
C GLY A 626 3.73 14.40 7.60
N ARG A 627 2.54 15.01 7.72
CA ARG A 627 1.60 14.65 8.78
C ARG A 627 1.11 13.21 8.56
N CYS A 628 1.32 12.35 9.55
CA CYS A 628 1.03 10.92 9.46
C CYS A 628 0.30 10.44 10.73
N LEU A 629 -0.60 9.48 10.55
CA LEU A 629 -1.23 8.71 11.63
C LEU A 629 -0.57 7.33 11.68
N VAL A 630 -0.10 6.91 12.85
CA VAL A 630 0.53 5.61 13.06
C VAL A 630 -0.35 4.77 13.99
N GLY A 631 -0.84 3.63 13.50
CA GLY A 631 -1.54 2.62 14.29
C GLY A 631 -0.75 1.30 14.32
N ALA A 632 -0.79 0.62 15.47
CA ALA A 632 -0.15 -0.69 15.67
C ALA A 632 -1.05 -1.57 16.55
N HIS A 633 -1.15 -2.87 16.26
CA HIS A 633 -1.93 -3.87 17.04
C HIS A 633 -3.37 -3.48 17.39
N GLY A 634 -4.06 -2.75 16.50
CA GLY A 634 -5.41 -2.27 16.78
C GLY A 634 -5.50 -1.17 17.85
N ALA A 635 -4.37 -0.64 18.34
CA ALA A 635 -4.34 0.58 19.12
C ALA A 635 -4.81 1.78 18.26
N PRO A 636 -5.44 2.81 18.88
CA PRO A 636 -5.86 3.99 18.16
C PRO A 636 -4.68 4.68 17.50
N ALA A 637 -4.88 5.11 16.25
CA ALA A 637 -3.82 5.73 15.47
C ALA A 637 -3.40 7.07 16.11
N ARG A 638 -2.10 7.27 16.29
CA ARG A 638 -1.54 8.49 16.88
C ARG A 638 -0.97 9.43 15.81
N PRO A 639 -1.22 10.75 15.89
CA PRO A 639 -0.66 11.71 14.94
C PRO A 639 0.81 12.03 15.25
N ILE A 640 1.60 12.05 14.18
CA ILE A 640 3.02 12.43 14.18
C ILE A 640 3.33 13.37 13.02
N GLN A 641 4.36 14.18 13.20
CA GLN A 641 5.05 14.84 12.10
C GLN A 641 6.28 14.02 11.74
N VAL A 642 6.32 13.48 10.52
CA VAL A 642 7.46 12.75 9.98
C VAL A 642 8.62 13.71 9.75
N ALA A 643 9.84 13.26 10.06
CA ALA A 643 11.04 14.05 9.82
C ALA A 643 11.42 14.10 8.34
N VAL A 644 12.20 15.12 7.99
CA VAL A 644 12.72 15.33 6.63
C VAL A 644 14.21 15.02 6.64
N THR A 645 14.61 14.13 5.74
CA THR A 645 15.97 13.63 5.59
C THR A 645 16.66 14.32 4.42
N THR A 646 17.88 14.75 4.65
CA THR A 646 18.73 15.40 3.64
C THR A 646 19.81 14.45 3.12
N PRO A 647 20.37 14.71 1.92
CA PRO A 647 21.52 13.95 1.44
C PRO A 647 22.71 13.96 2.40
N ASP A 648 22.91 15.06 3.14
CA ASP A 648 23.97 15.16 4.15
C ASP A 648 23.72 14.22 5.35
N ASP A 649 22.45 14.02 5.74
CA ASP A 649 22.09 13.04 6.79
C ASP A 649 22.48 11.63 6.33
N LEU A 650 22.13 11.27 5.09
CA LEU A 650 22.45 9.97 4.49
C LEU A 650 23.96 9.76 4.34
N ALA A 651 24.70 10.77 3.91
CA ALA A 651 26.16 10.73 3.82
C ALA A 651 26.82 10.52 5.20
N ARG A 652 26.29 11.15 6.25
CA ARG A 652 26.78 10.93 7.63
C ARG A 652 26.49 9.50 8.12
N ILE A 653 25.31 8.97 7.83
CA ILE A 653 24.98 7.57 8.16
C ILE A 653 25.90 6.61 7.40
N ALA A 654 26.07 6.80 6.09
CA ALA A 654 26.96 5.98 5.27
C ALA A 654 28.40 6.01 5.78
N ALA A 655 28.92 7.20 6.11
CA ALA A 655 30.25 7.37 6.67
C ALA A 655 30.42 6.65 8.03
N ALA A 656 29.39 6.69 8.89
CA ALA A 656 29.40 5.97 10.17
C ALA A 656 29.35 4.45 10.02
N ARG A 657 28.99 3.94 8.83
CA ARG A 657 28.83 2.51 8.51
C ARG A 657 29.85 2.00 7.50
N CYS A 658 30.86 2.78 7.14
CA CYS A 658 31.80 2.47 6.06
C CYS A 658 32.72 1.26 6.34
N THR A 659 32.91 0.89 7.61
CA THR A 659 33.73 -0.26 8.03
C THR A 659 32.94 -1.56 8.17
N SER A 660 31.65 -1.55 7.84
CA SER A 660 30.78 -2.73 7.96
C SER A 660 31.18 -3.79 6.94
N VAL A 661 30.99 -5.06 7.28
CA VAL A 661 31.30 -6.19 6.40
C VAL A 661 30.37 -6.16 5.18
N PRO A 662 30.87 -6.38 3.94
CA PRO A 662 30.02 -6.45 2.76
C PRO A 662 28.92 -7.51 2.96
N VAL A 663 27.67 -7.07 2.94
CA VAL A 663 26.53 -7.96 3.15
C VAL A 663 26.18 -8.65 1.84
N ARG A 664 25.72 -9.90 1.95
CA ARG A 664 25.18 -10.64 0.82
C ARG A 664 24.08 -9.82 0.13
N ARG A 665 24.12 -9.76 -1.20
CA ARG A 665 23.06 -9.15 -2.02
C ARG A 665 22.16 -10.27 -2.58
N PRO A 666 20.98 -10.54 -2.00
CA PRO A 666 20.00 -11.50 -2.55
C PRO A 666 19.56 -11.15 -3.96
N TRP A 667 19.74 -9.89 -4.33
CA TRP A 667 19.43 -9.32 -5.62
C TRP A 667 20.68 -8.79 -6.27
N LEU A 668 21.05 -9.39 -7.39
CA LEU A 668 22.04 -8.81 -8.28
C LEU A 668 21.32 -7.88 -9.25
N ASP A 669 22.02 -6.86 -9.73
CA ASP A 669 21.48 -5.96 -10.75
C ASP A 669 21.11 -6.78 -12.03
N PRO A 670 20.36 -6.25 -12.99
CA PRO A 670 20.24 -6.89 -14.30
C PRO A 670 21.62 -7.10 -14.96
N LEU A 671 21.70 -7.98 -15.97
CA LEU A 671 22.93 -8.11 -16.75
C LEU A 671 23.29 -6.75 -17.38
N PRO A 672 24.55 -6.31 -17.28
CA PRO A 672 24.96 -5.06 -17.92
C PRO A 672 24.89 -5.22 -19.44
N ALA A 673 24.58 -4.15 -20.16
CA ALA A 673 24.48 -4.19 -21.63
C ALA A 673 25.82 -4.47 -22.33
N VAL A 674 26.95 -4.21 -21.64
CA VAL A 674 28.30 -4.43 -22.14
C VAL A 674 29.09 -5.20 -21.09
N VAL A 675 29.62 -6.35 -21.49
CA VAL A 675 30.51 -7.18 -20.67
C VAL A 675 31.83 -7.33 -21.42
N PRO A 676 32.96 -6.78 -20.96
CA PRO A 676 34.26 -7.05 -21.55
C PRO A 676 34.64 -8.54 -21.46
N LEU A 677 35.21 -9.12 -22.53
CA LEU A 677 35.66 -10.53 -22.52
C LEU A 677 36.74 -10.82 -21.45
N ALA A 678 37.58 -9.83 -21.14
CA ALA A 678 38.60 -9.94 -20.10
C ALA A 678 38.00 -10.21 -18.70
N ASP A 679 36.84 -9.62 -18.39
CA ASP A 679 36.16 -9.79 -17.10
C ASP A 679 35.63 -11.22 -16.91
N LEU A 680 35.26 -11.88 -18.01
CA LEU A 680 34.84 -13.28 -18.00
C LEU A 680 36.01 -14.23 -17.75
N ALA A 681 37.19 -13.95 -18.33
CA ALA A 681 38.37 -14.79 -18.21
C ALA A 681 38.88 -14.86 -16.77
N ALA A 682 38.82 -13.75 -16.03
CA ALA A 682 39.19 -13.69 -14.62
C ALA A 682 38.26 -14.54 -13.71
N SER A 683 37.03 -14.78 -14.15
CA SER A 683 35.98 -15.42 -13.35
C SER A 683 35.63 -16.84 -13.81
N ALA A 684 36.24 -17.33 -14.89
CA ALA A 684 35.88 -18.60 -15.52
C ALA A 684 36.39 -19.82 -14.70
N PRO A 685 35.50 -20.70 -14.22
CA PRO A 685 35.91 -21.89 -13.47
C PRO A 685 36.62 -22.91 -14.38
N GLY A 686 37.87 -23.23 -14.04
CA GLY A 686 38.57 -24.39 -14.59
C GLY A 686 39.35 -24.16 -15.89
N ALA A 687 39.84 -22.94 -16.15
CA ALA A 687 40.90 -22.71 -17.14
C ALA A 687 42.25 -23.23 -16.60
N SER A 688 42.35 -24.54 -16.33
CA SER A 688 43.64 -25.17 -16.04
C SER A 688 44.40 -25.36 -17.35
N PRO A 689 45.69 -24.94 -17.44
CA PRO A 689 46.51 -25.19 -18.61
C PRO A 689 46.55 -26.70 -18.92
N GLY A 690 46.11 -27.10 -20.12
CA GLY A 690 46.10 -28.50 -20.58
C GLY A 690 44.78 -29.27 -20.40
N GLY A 691 43.71 -28.64 -19.90
CA GLY A 691 42.36 -29.23 -19.89
C GLY A 691 41.67 -29.23 -21.27
N PRO A 692 40.53 -29.92 -21.43
CA PRO A 692 39.75 -29.86 -22.67
C PRO A 692 39.32 -28.41 -22.97
N PRO A 693 39.24 -28.02 -24.26
CA PRO A 693 38.97 -26.65 -24.67
C PRO A 693 37.68 -26.12 -24.04
N ALA A 694 37.80 -24.97 -23.37
CA ALA A 694 36.73 -24.31 -22.64
C ALA A 694 36.72 -22.85 -23.06
N VAL A 695 35.62 -22.40 -23.66
CA VAL A 695 35.52 -21.09 -24.31
C VAL A 695 34.48 -20.24 -23.57
N PRO A 696 34.90 -19.41 -22.59
CA PRO A 696 34.06 -18.38 -21.98
C PRO A 696 33.54 -17.39 -23.04
N PHE A 697 32.25 -17.10 -23.07
CA PHE A 697 31.70 -16.18 -24.10
C PHE A 697 30.61 -15.23 -23.64
N ALA A 698 29.94 -15.50 -22.51
CA ALA A 698 28.87 -14.66 -22.00
C ALA A 698 28.80 -14.66 -20.47
N LEU A 699 28.14 -13.66 -19.90
CA LEU A 699 27.72 -13.65 -18.50
C LEU A 699 26.30 -14.20 -18.41
N VAL A 700 26.07 -15.17 -17.52
CA VAL A 700 24.77 -15.80 -17.26
C VAL A 700 24.18 -15.24 -15.98
N ASP A 701 22.88 -14.94 -16.00
CA ASP A 701 22.12 -14.55 -14.83
C ASP A 701 21.29 -15.74 -14.33
N LEU A 702 21.48 -16.11 -13.05
CA LEU A 702 20.80 -17.25 -12.41
C LEU A 702 20.02 -16.74 -11.18
N PRO A 703 18.83 -16.12 -11.37
CA PRO A 703 18.05 -15.50 -10.30
C PRO A 703 17.63 -16.51 -9.21
N ALA A 704 17.29 -17.74 -9.62
CA ALA A 704 16.90 -18.81 -8.71
C ALA A 704 18.01 -19.26 -7.75
N GLU A 705 19.27 -18.97 -8.09
CA GLU A 705 20.46 -19.24 -7.28
C GLU A 705 21.11 -17.97 -6.74
N GLN A 706 20.54 -16.80 -7.06
CA GLN A 706 20.99 -15.48 -6.63
C GLN A 706 22.46 -15.22 -6.95
N ARG A 707 22.91 -15.69 -8.13
CA ARG A 707 24.29 -15.53 -8.61
C ARG A 707 24.34 -15.22 -10.10
N ARG A 708 25.48 -14.69 -10.53
CA ARG A 708 25.88 -14.65 -11.94
C ARG A 708 27.07 -15.58 -12.13
N THR A 709 27.17 -16.19 -13.30
CA THR A 709 28.29 -17.07 -13.65
C THR A 709 28.71 -16.86 -15.09
N THR A 710 29.86 -17.38 -15.48
CA THR A 710 30.35 -17.30 -16.86
C THR A 710 29.81 -18.46 -17.69
N ALA A 711 29.22 -18.15 -18.85
CA ALA A 711 28.86 -19.12 -19.86
C ALA A 711 30.14 -19.64 -20.52
N VAL A 712 30.38 -20.94 -20.41
CA VAL A 712 31.55 -21.60 -20.98
C VAL A 712 31.08 -22.68 -21.94
N TRP A 713 31.38 -22.52 -23.22
CA TRP A 713 31.16 -23.56 -24.23
C TRP A 713 32.34 -24.54 -24.22
N ARG A 714 32.05 -25.83 -24.11
CA ARG A 714 33.04 -26.91 -24.12
C ARG A 714 32.77 -27.82 -25.33
N PRO A 715 33.39 -27.56 -26.49
CA PRO A 715 33.11 -28.32 -27.71
C PRO A 715 33.17 -29.86 -27.58
N PRO A 716 34.10 -30.46 -26.79
CA PRO A 716 34.15 -31.91 -26.64
C PRO A 716 32.93 -32.52 -25.93
N THR A 717 32.24 -31.75 -25.09
CA THR A 717 31.08 -32.22 -24.31
C THR A 717 29.75 -31.66 -24.82
N ASP A 718 29.76 -30.40 -25.26
CA ASP A 718 28.58 -29.66 -25.69
C ASP A 718 28.30 -29.82 -27.19
N GLY A 719 29.27 -30.36 -27.95
CA GLY A 719 29.18 -30.49 -29.40
C GLY A 719 29.29 -29.14 -30.11
N HIS A 720 28.67 -29.05 -31.29
CA HIS A 720 28.63 -27.82 -32.07
C HIS A 720 27.76 -26.74 -31.40
N LEU A 721 27.97 -25.49 -31.78
CA LEU A 721 27.20 -24.35 -31.27
C LEU A 721 26.47 -23.65 -32.40
N VAL A 722 25.17 -23.43 -32.22
CA VAL A 722 24.36 -22.64 -33.15
C VAL A 722 24.00 -21.32 -32.48
N VAL A 723 24.20 -20.21 -33.18
CA VAL A 723 23.85 -18.86 -32.73
C VAL A 723 22.74 -18.32 -33.64
N VAL A 724 21.55 -18.11 -33.09
CA VAL A 724 20.39 -17.61 -33.83
C VAL A 724 20.03 -16.22 -33.32
N GLY A 725 19.65 -15.30 -34.20
CA GLY A 725 19.19 -13.97 -33.79
C GLY A 725 18.69 -13.14 -34.98
N GLY A 726 18.04 -12.01 -34.73
CA GLY A 726 17.62 -11.06 -35.78
C GLY A 726 18.76 -10.15 -36.29
N PRO A 727 18.52 -9.28 -37.29
CA PRO A 727 19.50 -8.26 -37.69
C PRO A 727 19.92 -7.36 -36.51
N GLY A 728 21.23 -7.08 -36.38
CA GLY A 728 21.74 -6.23 -35.29
C GLY A 728 21.75 -6.87 -33.89
N SER A 729 21.34 -8.13 -33.76
CA SER A 729 21.28 -8.87 -32.47
C SER A 729 22.62 -9.16 -31.81
N GLY A 730 23.73 -9.03 -32.55
CA GLY A 730 25.08 -9.34 -32.06
C GLY A 730 25.63 -10.72 -32.45
N ARG A 731 25.04 -11.45 -33.41
CA ARG A 731 25.53 -12.76 -33.89
C ARG A 731 27.02 -12.76 -34.25
N SER A 732 27.44 -11.84 -35.12
CA SER A 732 28.83 -11.69 -35.55
C SER A 732 29.74 -11.34 -34.37
N THR A 733 29.26 -10.53 -33.42
CA THR A 733 29.99 -10.25 -32.18
C THR A 733 30.16 -11.51 -31.34
N CYS A 734 29.13 -12.34 -31.19
CA CYS A 734 29.21 -13.61 -30.47
C CYS A 734 30.27 -14.54 -31.07
N LEU A 735 30.30 -14.70 -32.40
CA LEU A 735 31.34 -15.50 -33.06
C LEU A 735 32.74 -14.90 -32.86
N ARG A 736 32.90 -13.58 -32.95
CA ARG A 736 34.20 -12.93 -32.64
C ARG A 736 34.63 -13.16 -31.20
N THR A 737 33.70 -13.11 -30.24
CA THR A 737 33.97 -13.40 -28.83
C THR A 737 34.42 -14.84 -28.62
N LEU A 738 33.76 -15.80 -29.27
CA LEU A 738 34.17 -17.21 -29.25
C LEU A 738 35.57 -17.39 -29.85
N ALA A 739 35.87 -16.74 -30.98
CA ALA A 739 37.19 -16.79 -31.62
C ALA A 739 38.31 -16.23 -30.72
N ALA A 740 38.08 -15.03 -30.16
CA ALA A 740 39.03 -14.37 -29.27
C ALA A 740 39.27 -15.19 -27.99
N SER A 741 38.20 -15.72 -27.39
CA SER A 741 38.27 -16.54 -26.18
C SER A 741 38.96 -17.89 -26.42
N ALA A 742 38.69 -18.54 -27.55
CA ALA A 742 39.36 -19.76 -27.97
C ALA A 742 40.87 -19.55 -28.16
N THR A 743 41.25 -18.45 -28.82
CA THR A 743 42.66 -18.12 -29.06
C THR A 743 43.39 -17.84 -27.73
N ALA A 744 42.75 -17.12 -26.81
CA ALA A 744 43.27 -16.86 -25.47
C ALA A 744 43.43 -18.13 -24.62
N THR A 745 42.67 -19.19 -24.92
CA THR A 745 42.73 -20.49 -24.25
C THR A 745 43.59 -21.53 -24.99
N GLY A 746 44.31 -21.11 -26.04
CA GLY A 746 45.24 -21.96 -26.79
C GLY A 746 44.59 -22.87 -27.84
N VAL A 747 43.34 -22.61 -28.22
CA VAL A 747 42.59 -23.34 -29.23
C VAL A 747 42.66 -22.61 -30.56
N GLU A 748 42.99 -23.31 -31.64
CA GLU A 748 43.01 -22.71 -32.98
C GLU A 748 41.57 -22.35 -33.38
N ALA A 749 41.32 -21.07 -33.71
CA ALA A 749 40.04 -20.60 -34.19
C ALA A 749 40.19 -20.10 -35.64
N ARG A 750 39.33 -20.59 -36.54
CA ARG A 750 39.33 -20.26 -37.96
C ARG A 750 37.97 -19.75 -38.40
N THR A 751 37.92 -18.49 -38.78
CA THR A 751 36.71 -17.87 -39.34
C THR A 751 36.60 -18.17 -40.84
N VAL A 752 35.42 -18.59 -41.27
CA VAL A 752 35.10 -18.86 -42.68
C VAL A 752 34.80 -17.54 -43.40
N PRO A 753 35.42 -17.26 -44.57
CA PRO A 753 35.15 -16.06 -45.34
C PRO A 753 33.68 -15.94 -45.75
N ALA A 754 33.17 -14.71 -45.81
CA ALA A 754 31.78 -14.45 -46.17
C ALA A 754 31.50 -14.51 -47.69
N ASP A 755 32.54 -14.48 -48.53
CA ASP A 755 32.40 -14.60 -49.97
C ASP A 755 32.15 -16.08 -50.38
N PRO A 756 31.36 -16.35 -51.43
CA PRO A 756 30.99 -17.72 -51.77
C PRO A 756 32.18 -18.64 -52.13
N GLU A 757 33.22 -18.11 -52.78
CA GLU A 757 34.39 -18.89 -53.16
C GLU A 757 35.26 -19.25 -51.94
N GLY A 758 35.59 -18.24 -51.12
CA GLY A 758 36.37 -18.42 -49.90
C GLY A 758 35.66 -19.27 -48.85
N CYS A 759 34.34 -19.14 -48.74
CA CYS A 759 33.51 -20.01 -47.89
C CYS A 759 33.64 -21.48 -48.31
N TRP A 760 33.46 -21.75 -49.61
CA TRP A 760 33.59 -23.09 -50.16
C TRP A 760 34.98 -23.68 -49.91
N ASP A 761 36.03 -22.90 -50.15
CA ASP A 761 37.41 -23.35 -50.00
C ASP A 761 37.78 -23.63 -48.55
N ALA A 762 37.39 -22.75 -47.63
CA ALA A 762 37.63 -22.93 -46.22
C ALA A 762 36.96 -24.20 -45.69
N LEU A 763 35.69 -24.45 -46.04
CA LEU A 763 34.98 -25.65 -45.60
C LEU A 763 35.51 -26.92 -46.28
N THR A 764 35.88 -26.85 -47.57
CA THR A 764 36.52 -27.98 -48.27
C THR A 764 37.85 -28.34 -47.63
N ALA A 765 38.66 -27.35 -47.25
CA ALA A 765 39.93 -27.57 -46.56
C ALA A 765 39.74 -28.20 -45.17
N VAL A 766 38.68 -27.84 -44.45
CA VAL A 766 38.32 -28.48 -43.16
C VAL A 766 37.92 -29.94 -43.38
N VAL A 767 37.10 -30.24 -44.39
CA VAL A 767 36.74 -31.63 -44.73
C VAL A 767 37.97 -32.44 -45.14
N ALA A 768 38.89 -31.85 -45.91
CA ALA A 768 40.15 -32.50 -46.26
C ALA A 768 40.99 -32.82 -45.02
N ARG A 769 41.10 -31.89 -44.05
CA ARG A 769 41.76 -32.12 -42.76
C ARG A 769 41.11 -33.25 -41.96
N ILE A 770 39.78 -33.29 -41.88
CA ILE A 770 39.05 -34.34 -41.16
C ILE A 770 39.34 -35.73 -41.76
N ARG A 771 39.49 -35.80 -43.08
CA ARG A 771 39.73 -37.05 -43.82
C ARG A 771 41.20 -37.43 -43.94
N ASP A 772 42.13 -36.55 -43.57
CA ASP A 772 43.57 -36.83 -43.60
C ASP A 772 43.99 -37.59 -42.33
N PRO A 773 44.34 -38.89 -42.43
CA PRO A 773 44.77 -39.67 -41.26
C PRO A 773 46.11 -39.19 -40.67
N GLY A 774 46.90 -38.38 -41.40
CA GLY A 774 48.16 -37.79 -40.94
C GLY A 774 48.02 -36.41 -40.30
N ALA A 775 46.84 -35.78 -40.37
CA ALA A 775 46.63 -34.45 -39.79
C ALA A 775 46.58 -34.50 -38.26
N GLY A 776 47.21 -33.50 -37.61
CA GLY A 776 47.17 -33.35 -36.15
C GLY A 776 45.74 -33.18 -35.62
N ARG A 777 45.45 -33.81 -34.48
CA ARG A 777 44.15 -33.74 -33.78
C ARG A 777 44.05 -32.54 -32.83
N ASP A 778 44.87 -31.52 -33.05
CA ASP A 778 44.82 -30.28 -32.28
C ASP A 778 43.42 -29.66 -32.43
N PRO A 779 42.83 -29.18 -31.34
CA PRO A 779 41.45 -28.70 -31.35
C PRO A 779 41.31 -27.48 -32.26
N LEU A 780 40.41 -27.59 -33.24
CA LEU A 780 40.11 -26.55 -34.23
C LEU A 780 38.65 -26.12 -34.11
N LEU A 781 38.43 -24.83 -33.91
CA LEU A 781 37.11 -24.22 -33.98
C LEU A 781 36.90 -23.54 -35.33
N VAL A 782 35.85 -23.95 -36.03
CA VAL A 782 35.46 -23.38 -37.31
C VAL A 782 34.23 -22.49 -37.10
N LEU A 783 34.37 -21.21 -37.40
CA LEU A 783 33.34 -20.20 -37.17
C LEU A 783 32.73 -19.80 -38.51
N VAL A 784 31.42 -20.02 -38.67
CA VAL A 784 30.68 -19.67 -39.89
C VAL A 784 29.65 -18.62 -39.55
N ASP A 785 29.87 -17.38 -39.99
CA ASP A 785 28.90 -16.30 -39.80
C ASP A 785 27.83 -16.32 -40.90
N ASP A 786 26.59 -15.98 -40.53
CA ASP A 786 25.42 -15.90 -41.42
C ASP A 786 25.35 -17.05 -42.48
N LEU A 787 25.38 -18.32 -42.04
CA LEU A 787 25.39 -19.50 -42.94
C LEU A 787 24.20 -19.49 -43.91
N ASP A 788 23.04 -19.05 -43.45
CA ASP A 788 21.84 -18.88 -44.28
C ASP A 788 22.05 -17.88 -45.43
N VAL A 789 22.76 -16.79 -45.17
CA VAL A 789 23.15 -15.82 -46.20
C VAL A 789 24.20 -16.42 -47.13
N ALA A 790 25.23 -17.09 -46.60
CA ALA A 790 26.29 -17.72 -47.40
C ALA A 790 25.70 -18.75 -48.39
N VAL A 791 24.79 -19.60 -47.93
CA VAL A 791 24.08 -20.57 -48.76
C VAL A 791 23.19 -19.85 -49.80
N SER A 792 22.42 -18.84 -49.40
CA SER A 792 21.51 -18.13 -50.31
C SER A 792 22.21 -17.42 -51.49
N ARG A 793 23.51 -17.13 -51.36
CA ARG A 793 24.32 -16.49 -52.42
C ARG A 793 24.75 -17.48 -53.52
N LEU A 794 24.57 -18.78 -53.29
CA LEU A 794 24.97 -19.85 -54.21
C LEU A 794 23.79 -20.33 -55.06
N GLU A 795 24.09 -20.92 -56.22
CA GLU A 795 23.09 -21.64 -57.03
C GLU A 795 22.65 -22.96 -56.36
N ALA A 796 21.47 -23.48 -56.70
CA ALA A 796 20.85 -24.63 -56.02
C ALA A 796 21.76 -25.88 -55.90
N GLU A 797 22.53 -26.22 -56.94
CA GLU A 797 23.48 -27.36 -56.87
C GLU A 797 24.62 -27.10 -55.87
N HIS A 798 25.15 -25.88 -55.83
CA HIS A 798 26.18 -25.48 -54.88
C HIS A 798 25.63 -25.32 -53.46
N GLN A 799 24.37 -24.90 -53.30
CA GLN A 799 23.69 -24.86 -52.00
C GLN A 799 23.65 -26.24 -51.36
N ALA A 800 23.18 -27.25 -52.12
CA ALA A 800 23.11 -28.63 -51.65
C ALA A 800 24.51 -29.18 -51.29
N ALA A 801 25.51 -28.93 -52.13
CA ALA A 801 26.87 -29.40 -51.89
C ALA A 801 27.56 -28.69 -50.70
N LEU A 802 27.34 -27.39 -50.52
CA LEU A 802 27.88 -26.67 -49.36
C LEU A 802 27.26 -27.19 -48.05
N LEU A 803 25.96 -27.43 -48.04
CA LEU A 803 25.27 -28.04 -46.90
C LEU A 803 25.74 -29.47 -46.64
N GLU A 804 26.08 -30.24 -47.69
CA GLU A 804 26.72 -31.54 -47.54
C GLU A 804 28.09 -31.42 -46.85
N LEU A 805 28.94 -30.47 -47.26
CA LEU A 805 30.23 -30.21 -46.61
C LEU A 805 30.06 -29.85 -45.13
N VAL A 806 29.14 -28.94 -44.81
CA VAL A 806 28.80 -28.59 -43.42
C VAL A 806 28.30 -29.81 -42.65
N GLY A 807 27.46 -30.65 -43.25
CA GLY A 807 26.97 -31.88 -42.65
C GLY A 807 28.05 -32.93 -42.41
N VAL A 808 29.05 -33.02 -43.30
CA VAL A 808 30.24 -33.86 -43.09
C VAL A 808 31.04 -33.33 -41.90
N ILE A 809 31.31 -32.03 -41.82
CA ILE A 809 32.01 -31.42 -40.68
C ILE A 809 31.24 -31.66 -39.39
N ALA A 810 29.91 -31.53 -39.42
CA ALA A 810 29.06 -31.72 -38.25
C ALA A 810 29.03 -33.16 -37.72
N ARG A 811 29.18 -34.16 -38.62
CA ARG A 811 29.14 -35.59 -38.24
C ARG A 811 30.52 -36.17 -37.96
N GLU A 812 31.50 -35.83 -38.79
CA GLU A 812 32.85 -36.42 -38.78
C GLU A 812 33.90 -35.51 -38.09
N GLY A 813 33.57 -34.24 -37.85
CA GLY A 813 34.46 -33.28 -37.20
C GLY A 813 34.80 -33.57 -35.74
N PRO A 814 33.82 -33.87 -34.85
CA PRO A 814 34.10 -34.12 -33.44
C PRO A 814 35.19 -35.17 -33.15
N PRO A 815 35.20 -36.37 -33.76
CA PRO A 815 36.28 -37.34 -33.54
C PRO A 815 37.64 -36.89 -34.11
N ALA A 816 37.65 -35.94 -35.06
CA ALA A 816 38.86 -35.33 -35.62
C ALA A 816 39.32 -34.07 -34.84
N GLY A 817 38.68 -33.73 -33.72
CA GLY A 817 39.01 -32.53 -32.93
C GLY A 817 38.49 -31.23 -33.53
N VAL A 818 37.56 -31.29 -34.49
CA VAL A 818 36.97 -30.12 -35.15
C VAL A 818 35.57 -29.84 -34.59
N ALA A 819 35.34 -28.62 -34.14
CA ALA A 819 34.02 -28.16 -33.73
C ALA A 819 33.57 -26.92 -34.48
N LEU A 820 32.29 -26.88 -34.80
CA LEU A 820 31.65 -25.83 -35.59
C LEU A 820 30.84 -24.89 -34.68
N ALA A 821 31.01 -23.60 -34.88
CA ALA A 821 30.15 -22.55 -34.33
C ALA A 821 29.52 -21.77 -35.50
N VAL A 822 28.20 -21.89 -35.67
CA VAL A 822 27.49 -21.31 -36.82
C VAL A 822 26.47 -20.29 -36.39
N ALA A 823 26.49 -19.12 -37.02
CA ALA A 823 25.44 -18.13 -36.86
C ALA A 823 24.45 -18.14 -38.03
N GLY A 824 23.19 -17.79 -37.76
CA GLY A 824 22.20 -17.52 -38.80
C GLY A 824 20.98 -16.76 -38.29
N ARG A 825 20.15 -16.29 -39.22
CA ARG A 825 19.03 -15.37 -38.87
C ARG A 825 17.80 -16.08 -38.34
N ARG A 826 17.61 -17.33 -38.76
CA ARG A 826 16.43 -18.14 -38.43
C ARG A 826 16.85 -19.55 -38.06
N PRO A 827 16.17 -20.21 -37.12
CA PRO A 827 16.52 -21.56 -36.66
C PRO A 827 16.20 -22.68 -37.69
N ALA A 828 15.83 -22.33 -38.92
CA ALA A 828 15.37 -23.25 -39.95
C ALA A 828 16.29 -23.23 -41.18
N GLY A 829 16.07 -24.17 -42.10
CA GLY A 829 16.82 -24.24 -43.36
C GLY A 829 18.29 -24.64 -43.11
N PRO A 830 19.29 -23.90 -43.65
CA PRO A 830 20.71 -24.24 -43.57
C PRO A 830 21.25 -24.59 -42.18
N LEU A 831 20.75 -23.94 -41.12
CA LEU A 831 21.21 -24.20 -39.75
C LEU A 831 20.83 -25.60 -39.24
N GLN A 832 19.75 -26.20 -39.74
CA GLN A 832 19.28 -27.51 -39.29
C GLN A 832 20.30 -28.63 -39.51
N VAL A 833 21.18 -28.47 -40.51
CA VAL A 833 22.27 -29.43 -40.79
C VAL A 833 23.22 -29.57 -39.59
N VAL A 834 23.40 -28.49 -38.84
CA VAL A 834 24.29 -28.45 -37.67
C VAL A 834 23.51 -28.71 -36.38
N SER A 835 22.26 -28.24 -36.30
CA SER A 835 21.43 -28.34 -35.09
C SER A 835 21.30 -29.76 -34.53
N ALA A 836 21.29 -30.80 -35.38
CA ALA A 836 21.17 -32.18 -34.92
C ALA A 836 22.39 -32.69 -34.14
N ALA A 837 23.57 -32.10 -34.36
CA ALA A 837 24.82 -32.43 -33.67
C ALA A 837 25.29 -31.29 -32.74
N ALA A 838 24.46 -30.26 -32.57
CA ALA A 838 24.73 -29.12 -31.70
C ALA A 838 24.04 -29.29 -30.35
N GLY A 839 24.62 -28.67 -29.32
CA GLY A 839 23.93 -28.46 -28.05
C GLY A 839 22.83 -27.39 -28.16
N PRO A 840 22.22 -26.99 -27.02
CA PRO A 840 21.25 -25.90 -26.99
C PRO A 840 21.80 -24.63 -27.65
N PRO A 841 21.05 -23.99 -28.57
CA PRO A 841 21.51 -22.83 -29.30
C PRO A 841 21.65 -21.61 -28.39
N VAL A 842 22.52 -20.68 -28.78
CA VAL A 842 22.52 -19.32 -28.25
C VAL A 842 21.48 -18.52 -29.04
N ILE A 843 20.45 -18.04 -28.35
CA ILE A 843 19.34 -17.32 -28.97
C ILE A 843 19.45 -15.85 -28.60
N LEU A 844 19.94 -15.04 -29.53
CA LEU A 844 19.98 -13.58 -29.45
C LEU A 844 18.62 -12.99 -29.86
N PRO A 845 18.39 -11.67 -29.73
CA PRO A 845 17.06 -11.10 -29.84
C PRO A 845 16.43 -11.39 -31.21
N LEU A 846 15.22 -11.94 -31.20
CA LEU A 846 14.43 -12.28 -32.37
C LEU A 846 13.18 -11.38 -32.45
N PRO A 847 12.74 -11.00 -33.67
CA PRO A 847 11.64 -10.06 -33.87
C PRO A 847 10.33 -10.49 -33.21
N THR A 848 10.03 -11.79 -33.17
CA THR A 848 8.76 -12.30 -32.64
C THR A 848 8.98 -13.39 -31.61
N ARG A 849 8.04 -13.48 -30.66
CA ARG A 849 8.00 -14.54 -29.65
C ARG A 849 7.90 -15.94 -30.27
N GLN A 850 7.19 -16.07 -31.39
CA GLN A 850 7.04 -17.34 -32.12
C GLN A 850 8.39 -17.81 -32.69
N GLU A 851 9.15 -16.91 -33.32
CA GLU A 851 10.49 -17.24 -33.84
C GLU A 851 11.45 -17.64 -32.73
N HIS A 852 11.38 -16.97 -31.57
CA HIS A 852 12.18 -17.30 -30.40
C HIS A 852 11.88 -18.71 -29.87
N VAL A 853 10.61 -19.08 -29.74
CA VAL A 853 10.20 -20.44 -29.32
C VAL A 853 10.60 -21.48 -30.37
N LEU A 854 10.45 -21.18 -31.67
CA LEU A 854 10.91 -22.06 -32.75
C LEU A 854 12.43 -22.28 -32.75
N ALA A 855 13.20 -21.33 -32.21
CA ALA A 855 14.64 -21.47 -32.00
C ALA A 855 14.99 -22.32 -30.77
N GLY A 856 13.99 -22.80 -30.02
CA GLY A 856 14.17 -23.58 -28.79
C GLY A 856 14.25 -22.73 -27.53
N GLY A 857 13.93 -21.44 -27.61
CA GLY A 857 13.98 -20.51 -26.47
C GLY A 857 12.73 -20.57 -25.60
N ASP A 858 12.86 -20.13 -24.36
CA ASP A 858 11.73 -20.00 -23.44
C ASP A 858 10.88 -18.78 -23.83
N ALA A 859 9.60 -19.02 -24.09
CA ALA A 859 8.64 -17.97 -24.42
C ALA A 859 8.59 -16.83 -23.37
N ARG A 860 9.01 -17.09 -22.13
CA ARG A 860 9.11 -16.13 -21.03
C ARG A 860 10.39 -15.30 -21.07
N LEU A 861 11.41 -15.64 -21.84
CA LEU A 861 12.67 -14.91 -21.95
C LEU A 861 12.74 -14.00 -23.18
N HIS A 862 11.82 -14.17 -24.13
CA HIS A 862 11.70 -13.33 -25.30
C HIS A 862 11.61 -11.83 -24.93
N ASP A 863 12.51 -11.05 -25.49
CA ASP A 863 12.51 -9.60 -25.46
C ASP A 863 12.99 -9.07 -26.82
N ALA A 864 12.12 -8.37 -27.54
CA ALA A 864 12.42 -7.79 -28.84
C ALA A 864 13.22 -6.48 -28.75
N ARG A 865 13.30 -5.85 -27.56
CA ARG A 865 14.02 -4.60 -27.31
C ARG A 865 15.37 -4.82 -26.64
N ALA A 866 15.73 -6.08 -26.39
CA ALA A 866 16.98 -6.47 -25.78
C ALA A 866 18.20 -5.89 -26.55
N THR A 867 19.18 -5.41 -25.80
CA THR A 867 20.41 -4.85 -26.37
C THR A 867 21.20 -5.90 -27.17
N PRO A 868 22.01 -5.50 -28.17
CA PRO A 868 22.86 -6.43 -28.89
C PRO A 868 23.72 -7.27 -27.93
N GLY A 869 23.73 -8.59 -28.12
CA GLY A 869 24.43 -9.55 -27.26
C GLY A 869 23.62 -10.05 -26.06
N ALA A 870 22.53 -9.40 -25.67
CA ALA A 870 21.61 -9.96 -24.68
C ALA A 870 20.80 -11.10 -25.30
N GLY A 871 20.65 -12.22 -24.63
CA GLY A 871 19.96 -13.37 -25.20
C GLY A 871 19.68 -14.47 -24.19
N GLU A 872 19.52 -15.68 -24.71
CA GLU A 872 19.27 -16.89 -23.95
C GLU A 872 20.27 -17.98 -24.34
N TRP A 873 20.72 -18.74 -23.35
CA TRP A 873 21.43 -20.00 -23.57
C TRP A 873 21.08 -20.97 -22.45
N ARG A 874 20.70 -22.21 -22.82
CA ARG A 874 20.29 -23.27 -21.89
C ARG A 874 19.13 -22.88 -20.96
N GLY A 875 18.18 -22.08 -21.45
CA GLY A 875 17.04 -21.62 -20.66
C GLY A 875 17.35 -20.47 -19.70
N GLU A 876 18.56 -19.92 -19.75
CA GLU A 876 19.00 -18.85 -18.85
C GLU A 876 19.35 -17.59 -19.63
N ARG A 877 19.13 -16.43 -19.02
CA ARG A 877 19.49 -15.14 -19.63
C ARG A 877 20.99 -14.99 -19.67
N ILE A 878 21.49 -14.53 -20.81
CA ILE A 878 22.90 -14.25 -21.02
C ILE A 878 23.15 -12.87 -21.60
N GLN A 879 24.34 -12.34 -21.36
CA GLN A 879 24.91 -11.21 -22.09
C GLN A 879 26.24 -11.67 -22.68
N VAL A 880 26.29 -11.75 -24.01
CA VAL A 880 27.52 -12.05 -24.75
C VAL A 880 28.55 -10.96 -24.50
N ALA A 881 29.77 -11.38 -24.16
CA ALA A 881 30.86 -10.45 -23.93
C ALA A 881 31.35 -9.81 -25.23
N GLN A 882 31.88 -8.60 -25.12
CA GLN A 882 32.52 -7.90 -26.21
C GLN A 882 33.99 -8.32 -26.31
N PRO A 883 34.45 -8.75 -27.51
CA PRO A 883 35.85 -9.06 -27.73
C PRO A 883 36.68 -7.75 -27.72
N PRO A 884 38.00 -7.83 -27.50
CA PRO A 884 38.85 -6.65 -27.56
C PRO A 884 38.87 -6.06 -28.99
N ALA A 885 39.15 -4.76 -29.10
CA ALA A 885 38.98 -4.00 -30.36
C ALA A 885 39.90 -4.48 -31.50
N ASP A 886 41.03 -5.11 -31.16
CA ASP A 886 42.02 -5.70 -32.05
C ASP A 886 41.71 -7.16 -32.42
N ALA A 887 40.64 -7.75 -31.87
CA ALA A 887 40.21 -9.08 -32.25
C ALA A 887 39.89 -9.13 -33.77
N PRO A 888 40.33 -10.18 -34.48
CA PRO A 888 40.12 -10.29 -35.92
C PRO A 888 38.63 -10.18 -36.25
N ALA A 889 38.30 -9.26 -37.18
CA ALA A 889 36.93 -9.11 -37.67
C ALA A 889 36.45 -10.43 -38.32
N THR A 890 35.18 -10.78 -38.12
CA THR A 890 34.53 -11.86 -38.88
C THR A 890 34.34 -11.48 -40.34
N ASP A 891 34.26 -10.18 -40.61
CA ASP A 891 34.18 -9.63 -41.95
C ASP A 891 35.55 -9.71 -42.60
N GLY A 892 35.67 -10.57 -43.60
CA GLY A 892 36.82 -10.73 -44.48
C GLY A 892 37.22 -9.49 -45.28
N SER A 893 36.92 -8.27 -44.83
CA SER A 893 37.35 -7.02 -45.47
C SER A 893 38.87 -6.85 -45.48
N ALA A 894 39.62 -7.57 -44.63
CA ALA A 894 41.08 -7.55 -44.61
C ALA A 894 41.73 -8.86 -45.11
N ALA A 895 40.93 -9.92 -45.34
CA ALA A 895 41.44 -11.17 -45.88
C ALA A 895 41.39 -11.11 -47.40
N ARG A 896 42.57 -10.85 -47.97
CA ARG A 896 43.00 -11.02 -49.37
C ARG A 896 41.94 -11.68 -50.27
N ALA A 897 41.65 -11.01 -51.39
CA ALA A 897 41.03 -11.61 -52.56
C ALA A 897 41.41 -13.09 -52.65
N SER A 898 40.40 -13.97 -52.65
CA SER A 898 40.51 -15.40 -52.98
C SER A 898 41.72 -15.60 -53.88
N ASP A 899 42.70 -16.38 -53.42
CA ASP A 899 44.01 -16.58 -54.07
C ASP A 899 43.82 -16.57 -55.58
N PRO A 900 44.41 -15.61 -56.33
CA PRO A 900 44.01 -15.37 -57.70
C PRO A 900 44.12 -16.67 -58.49
N ALA A 901 42.96 -17.18 -58.90
CA ALA A 901 42.88 -18.48 -59.55
C ALA A 901 43.92 -18.53 -60.69
N PRO A 902 44.73 -19.59 -60.75
CA PRO A 902 45.89 -19.60 -61.63
C PRO A 902 45.45 -19.37 -63.07
N PRO A 903 46.21 -18.59 -63.86
CA PRO A 903 45.91 -18.41 -65.27
C PRO A 903 45.96 -19.77 -65.97
N VAL A 904 45.02 -19.99 -66.88
CA VAL A 904 45.08 -21.16 -67.75
C VAL A 904 46.38 -21.09 -68.56
N VAL A 905 47.15 -22.17 -68.53
CA VAL A 905 48.31 -22.37 -69.39
C VAL A 905 47.93 -23.43 -70.40
N LEU A 906 48.00 -23.07 -71.69
CA LEU A 906 47.78 -24.01 -72.78
C LEU A 906 49.08 -24.73 -73.08
N ASP A 907 49.01 -26.06 -73.17
CA ASP A 907 50.11 -26.90 -73.61
C ASP A 907 50.27 -26.73 -75.13
N PRO A 908 51.44 -26.27 -75.62
CA PRO A 908 51.66 -26.08 -77.06
C PRO A 908 51.53 -27.37 -77.87
N ASP A 909 51.70 -28.54 -77.26
CA ASP A 909 51.69 -29.85 -77.93
C ASP A 909 50.32 -30.57 -77.84
N ALA A 910 49.30 -29.92 -77.25
CA ALA A 910 47.97 -30.48 -77.07
C ALA A 910 46.85 -29.59 -77.67
N ALA A 911 45.79 -30.25 -78.14
CA ALA A 911 44.54 -29.54 -78.42
C ALA A 911 43.80 -29.28 -77.11
N HIS A 912 43.11 -28.13 -77.03
CA HIS A 912 42.29 -27.74 -75.88
C HIS A 912 40.85 -27.51 -76.31
N ALA A 913 39.91 -27.67 -75.38
CA ALA A 913 38.50 -27.37 -75.63
C ALA A 913 38.07 -26.16 -74.81
N LEU A 914 37.35 -25.22 -75.43
CA LEU A 914 36.62 -24.16 -74.76
C LEU A 914 35.12 -24.41 -74.93
N VAL A 915 34.42 -24.49 -73.79
CA VAL A 915 32.96 -24.47 -73.71
C VAL A 915 32.55 -23.06 -73.31
N THR A 916 31.75 -22.39 -74.13
CA THR A 916 31.33 -21.00 -73.88
C THR A 916 30.02 -20.69 -74.57
N ALA A 917 29.15 -19.89 -73.94
CA ALA A 917 27.86 -19.50 -74.51
C ALA A 917 27.98 -18.58 -75.75
N SER A 918 29.19 -18.10 -76.09
CA SER A 918 29.42 -17.25 -77.26
C SER A 918 30.66 -17.69 -78.05
N PRO A 919 30.58 -18.82 -78.80
CA PRO A 919 31.73 -19.42 -79.49
C PRO A 919 32.42 -18.46 -80.47
N VAL A 920 31.64 -17.77 -81.29
CA VAL A 920 32.13 -16.82 -82.31
C VAL A 920 32.95 -15.69 -81.67
N ALA A 921 32.43 -15.09 -80.60
CA ALA A 921 33.11 -14.01 -79.88
C ALA A 921 34.39 -14.52 -79.20
N ALA A 922 34.35 -15.73 -78.64
CA ALA A 922 35.50 -16.34 -77.99
C ALA A 922 36.62 -16.68 -78.98
N VAL A 923 36.29 -17.19 -80.18
CA VAL A 923 37.27 -17.44 -81.25
C VAL A 923 37.94 -16.13 -81.68
N ALA A 924 37.16 -15.07 -81.93
CA ALA A 924 37.71 -13.77 -82.29
C ALA A 924 38.67 -13.21 -81.22
N ARG A 925 38.28 -13.33 -79.94
CA ARG A 925 39.09 -12.90 -78.80
C ARG A 925 40.39 -13.71 -78.65
N LEU A 926 40.35 -15.03 -78.84
CA LEU A 926 41.54 -15.87 -78.76
C LEU A 926 42.52 -15.59 -79.90
N ARG A 927 42.02 -15.39 -81.13
CA ARG A 927 42.85 -15.01 -82.28
C ARG A 927 43.51 -13.65 -82.10
N ALA A 928 42.80 -12.68 -81.50
CA ALA A 928 43.37 -11.37 -81.15
C ALA A 928 44.53 -11.48 -80.13
N LEU A 929 44.53 -12.53 -79.32
CA LEU A 929 45.61 -12.85 -78.37
C LEU A 929 46.71 -13.73 -78.96
N GLY A 930 46.67 -14.04 -80.27
CA GLY A 930 47.65 -14.90 -80.93
C GLY A 930 47.48 -16.40 -80.67
N VAL A 931 46.31 -16.83 -80.18
CA VAL A 931 45.97 -18.25 -79.95
C VAL A 931 45.17 -18.78 -81.14
N GLU A 932 45.58 -19.93 -81.70
CA GLU A 932 44.82 -20.58 -82.77
C GLU A 932 43.52 -21.14 -82.21
N ALA A 933 42.39 -20.60 -82.66
CA ALA A 933 41.06 -21.02 -82.22
C ALA A 933 40.12 -21.25 -83.41
N VAL A 934 39.32 -22.31 -83.32
CA VAL A 934 38.37 -22.73 -84.36
C VAL A 934 37.06 -23.18 -83.71
N GLU A 935 35.93 -22.87 -84.33
CA GLU A 935 34.64 -23.36 -83.86
C GLU A 935 34.50 -24.86 -84.20
N ALA A 936 33.96 -25.66 -83.27
CA ALA A 936 33.80 -27.10 -83.50
C ALA A 936 32.89 -27.44 -84.70
N ALA A 937 32.02 -26.50 -85.10
CA ALA A 937 31.18 -26.59 -86.28
C ALA A 937 31.99 -26.56 -87.60
N ASP A 938 33.13 -25.87 -87.62
CA ASP A 938 33.97 -25.66 -88.79
C ASP A 938 35.03 -26.76 -88.97
N LEU A 939 35.13 -27.69 -88.03
CA LEU A 939 36.08 -28.81 -88.12
C LEU A 939 35.62 -29.87 -89.12
N PRO A 940 36.54 -30.43 -89.93
CA PRO A 940 36.19 -31.49 -90.87
C PRO A 940 35.72 -32.77 -90.14
N PRO A 941 34.82 -33.57 -90.74
CA PRO A 941 34.37 -34.84 -90.16
C PRO A 941 35.55 -35.77 -89.90
N GLY A 942 35.66 -36.31 -88.69
CA GLY A 942 36.74 -37.23 -88.31
C GLY A 942 38.05 -36.56 -87.89
N TRP A 943 38.09 -35.23 -87.72
CA TRP A 943 39.23 -34.52 -87.14
C TRP A 943 39.62 -35.12 -85.78
N GLN A 944 40.93 -35.30 -85.55
CA GLN A 944 41.49 -35.80 -84.30
C GLN A 944 42.57 -34.85 -83.76
N PRO A 945 42.73 -34.76 -82.43
CA PRO A 945 43.84 -34.02 -81.82
C PRO A 945 45.18 -34.64 -82.26
N GLY A 946 46.10 -33.82 -82.79
CA GLY A 946 47.43 -34.25 -83.25
C GLY A 946 48.57 -33.47 -82.57
N PRO A 947 49.77 -34.05 -82.47
CA PRO A 947 50.90 -33.49 -81.69
C PRO A 947 51.73 -32.41 -82.41
N ALA A 948 51.28 -31.87 -83.55
CA ALA A 948 52.10 -30.96 -84.36
C ALA A 948 51.26 -29.90 -85.08
N ARG A 949 51.00 -28.77 -84.40
CA ARG A 949 50.57 -27.44 -84.89
C ARG A 949 50.33 -26.52 -83.68
N PRO A 950 50.19 -25.18 -83.84
CA PRO A 950 49.95 -24.29 -82.70
C PRO A 950 48.80 -24.79 -81.83
N PRO A 951 48.80 -24.50 -80.50
CA PRO A 951 47.79 -25.00 -79.58
C PRO A 951 46.41 -24.60 -80.08
N THR A 952 45.69 -25.57 -80.65
CA THR A 952 44.38 -25.35 -81.26
C THR A 952 43.33 -25.43 -80.16
N VAL A 953 42.70 -24.29 -79.86
CA VAL A 953 41.53 -24.24 -78.97
C VAL A 953 40.27 -24.46 -79.80
N VAL A 954 39.66 -25.63 -79.65
CA VAL A 954 38.37 -25.93 -80.26
C VAL A 954 37.27 -25.32 -79.39
N VAL A 955 36.44 -24.46 -79.97
CA VAL A 955 35.42 -23.69 -79.25
C VAL A 955 34.02 -24.14 -79.66
N ALA A 956 33.13 -24.38 -78.70
CA ALA A 956 31.70 -24.51 -78.97
C ALA A 956 30.89 -24.18 -77.71
N ASP A 957 29.58 -23.97 -77.89
CA ASP A 957 28.65 -23.87 -76.77
C ASP A 957 28.29 -25.27 -76.23
N PRO A 958 27.60 -25.37 -75.08
CA PRO A 958 27.23 -26.66 -74.53
C PRO A 958 26.46 -27.56 -75.50
N ASP A 959 25.54 -26.99 -76.28
CA ASP A 959 24.70 -27.74 -77.22
C ASP A 959 25.49 -28.24 -78.44
N GLY A 960 26.49 -27.48 -78.89
CA GLY A 960 27.40 -27.83 -79.98
C GLY A 960 28.40 -28.93 -79.60
N TRP A 961 28.74 -29.04 -78.31
CA TRP A 961 29.58 -30.12 -77.78
C TRP A 961 28.85 -31.44 -77.56
N LEU A 962 27.54 -31.41 -77.26
CA LEU A 962 26.72 -32.62 -77.03
C LEU A 962 26.82 -33.68 -78.15
N PRO A 963 26.59 -33.36 -79.45
CA PRO A 963 26.71 -34.34 -80.53
C PRO A 963 28.17 -34.73 -80.84
N ARG A 964 29.14 -33.95 -80.34
CA ARG A 964 30.60 -34.14 -80.55
C ARG A 964 31.30 -34.72 -79.31
N GLY A 965 30.58 -35.43 -78.44
CA GLY A 965 31.13 -36.04 -77.21
C GLY A 965 32.42 -36.88 -77.39
N PRO A 966 32.56 -37.71 -78.46
CA PRO A 966 33.81 -38.45 -78.71
C PRO A 966 35.02 -37.54 -78.95
N LEU A 967 34.84 -36.40 -79.61
CA LEU A 967 35.88 -35.40 -79.85
C LEU A 967 36.29 -34.71 -78.55
N LEU A 968 35.32 -34.26 -77.75
CA LEU A 968 35.57 -33.66 -76.43
C LEU A 968 36.33 -34.64 -75.52
N SER A 969 35.95 -35.92 -75.56
CA SER A 969 36.63 -37.00 -74.82
C SER A 969 38.04 -37.25 -75.32
N ALA A 970 38.30 -37.10 -76.62
CA ALA A 970 39.64 -37.23 -77.20
C ALA A 970 40.56 -36.07 -76.77
N ILE A 971 40.05 -34.83 -76.83
CA ILE A 971 40.77 -33.63 -76.39
C ILE A 971 41.11 -33.73 -74.90
N ARG A 972 40.15 -34.12 -74.06
CA ARG A 972 40.34 -34.25 -72.59
C ARG A 972 41.45 -35.23 -72.19
N ARG A 973 41.79 -36.24 -73.01
CA ARG A 973 42.86 -37.20 -72.69
C ARG A 973 44.25 -36.57 -72.72
N THR A 974 44.45 -35.55 -73.55
CA THR A 974 45.77 -34.96 -73.81
C THR A 974 45.85 -33.50 -73.40
N GLY A 975 44.73 -32.77 -73.42
CA GLY A 975 44.66 -31.35 -73.11
C GLY A 975 43.52 -30.99 -72.17
N SER A 976 43.58 -29.77 -71.64
CA SER A 976 42.59 -29.25 -70.70
C SER A 976 41.30 -28.78 -71.37
N VAL A 977 40.19 -28.87 -70.65
CA VAL A 977 38.88 -28.30 -71.05
C VAL A 977 38.60 -27.07 -70.20
N VAL A 978 38.32 -25.94 -70.83
CA VAL A 978 37.96 -24.67 -70.18
C VAL A 978 36.47 -24.44 -70.35
N LEU A 979 35.77 -24.07 -69.28
CA LEU A 979 34.36 -23.70 -69.33
C LEU A 979 34.20 -22.25 -68.86
N GLU A 980 33.79 -21.38 -69.78
CA GLU A 980 33.60 -19.95 -69.56
C GLU A 980 32.11 -19.60 -69.62
N GLY A 981 31.59 -19.04 -68.53
CA GLY A 981 30.18 -18.65 -68.46
C GLY A 981 29.19 -19.82 -68.53
N CYS A 982 29.65 -21.04 -68.25
CA CYS A 982 28.80 -22.24 -68.20
C CYS A 982 28.21 -22.44 -66.81
N ALA A 983 27.06 -23.12 -66.74
CA ALA A 983 26.45 -23.54 -65.47
C ALA A 983 27.03 -24.90 -65.02
N PRO A 984 26.93 -25.26 -63.72
CA PRO A 984 27.41 -26.55 -63.20
C PRO A 984 26.83 -27.77 -63.93
N ARG A 985 25.57 -27.68 -64.35
CA ARG A 985 24.89 -28.71 -65.15
C ARG A 985 25.60 -29.01 -66.47
N ASP A 986 26.26 -28.02 -67.08
CA ASP A 986 26.95 -28.18 -68.36
C ASP A 986 28.23 -29.00 -68.16
N VAL A 987 28.95 -28.75 -67.06
CA VAL A 987 30.12 -29.54 -66.65
C VAL A 987 29.75 -31.01 -66.45
N ARG A 988 28.66 -31.28 -65.71
CA ARG A 988 28.20 -32.66 -65.44
C ARG A 988 27.76 -33.37 -66.72
N THR A 989 26.99 -32.68 -67.57
CA THR A 989 26.43 -33.26 -68.79
C THR A 989 27.52 -33.57 -69.82
N LEU A 990 28.45 -32.64 -70.04
CA LEU A 990 29.48 -32.76 -71.06
C LEU A 990 30.67 -33.64 -70.62
N LEU A 991 31.09 -33.50 -69.36
CA LEU A 991 32.34 -34.11 -68.88
C LEU A 991 32.12 -35.31 -67.94
N ARG A 992 30.86 -35.64 -67.61
CA ARG A 992 30.49 -36.75 -66.71
C ARG A 992 31.20 -36.70 -65.34
N VAL A 993 31.57 -35.49 -64.90
CA VAL A 993 32.14 -35.27 -63.57
C VAL A 993 31.02 -35.39 -62.55
N ARG A 994 31.20 -36.25 -61.53
CA ARG A 994 30.18 -36.48 -60.49
C ARG A 994 30.17 -35.41 -59.40
N GLN A 995 31.33 -34.82 -59.11
CA GLN A 995 31.45 -33.78 -58.09
C GLN A 995 30.95 -32.44 -58.64
N VAL A 996 30.27 -31.68 -57.79
CA VAL A 996 29.88 -30.31 -58.11
C VAL A 996 31.16 -29.47 -58.22
N PRO A 997 31.37 -28.74 -59.33
CA PRO A 997 32.55 -27.90 -59.47
C PRO A 997 32.57 -26.81 -58.39
N PRO A 998 33.75 -26.30 -58.01
CA PRO A 998 33.84 -25.21 -57.03
C PRO A 998 33.11 -23.96 -57.56
N PRO A 999 32.35 -23.23 -56.74
CA PRO A 999 31.58 -22.08 -57.20
C PRO A 999 32.51 -21.01 -57.80
N LEU A 1000 32.05 -20.36 -58.86
CA LEU A 1000 32.73 -19.27 -59.55
C LEU A 1000 31.99 -17.95 -59.31
N ALA A 1001 32.71 -16.91 -58.93
CA ALA A 1001 32.18 -15.56 -58.92
C ALA A 1001 31.82 -15.11 -60.36
N PRO A 1002 30.71 -14.39 -60.56
CA PRO A 1002 30.24 -13.94 -61.88
C PRO A 1002 31.04 -12.73 -62.38
N VAL A 1003 32.37 -12.83 -62.35
CA VAL A 1003 33.30 -11.78 -62.77
C VAL A 1003 33.89 -12.14 -64.13
N PRO A 1004 33.98 -11.20 -65.08
CA PRO A 1004 34.63 -11.45 -66.36
C PRO A 1004 36.05 -11.99 -66.18
N GLY A 1005 36.39 -13.00 -66.99
CA GLY A 1005 37.70 -13.61 -67.01
C GLY A 1005 37.95 -14.71 -65.97
N ARG A 1006 36.86 -15.27 -65.43
CA ARG A 1006 36.87 -16.45 -64.56
C ARG A 1006 36.29 -17.65 -65.32
N ALA A 1007 36.89 -18.83 -65.16
CA ALA A 1007 36.47 -20.06 -65.82
C ALA A 1007 36.75 -21.29 -64.96
N TRP A 1008 36.08 -22.41 -65.25
CA TRP A 1008 36.49 -23.72 -64.76
C TRP A 1008 37.51 -24.32 -65.70
N LEU A 1009 38.57 -24.89 -65.14
CA LEU A 1009 39.55 -25.68 -65.85
C LEU A 1009 39.42 -27.14 -65.40
N VAL A 1010 39.18 -28.03 -66.35
CA VAL A 1010 39.23 -29.48 -66.15
C VAL A 1010 40.53 -29.99 -66.72
N THR A 1011 41.41 -30.51 -65.86
CA THR A 1011 42.72 -31.02 -66.28
C THR A 1011 42.56 -32.42 -66.90
N PRO A 1012 43.56 -32.94 -67.63
CA PRO A 1012 43.56 -34.32 -68.13
C PRO A 1012 43.40 -35.37 -67.02
N ALA A 1013 43.84 -35.06 -65.79
CA ALA A 1013 43.63 -35.90 -64.61
C ALA A 1013 42.16 -35.97 -64.16
N GLY A 1014 41.31 -35.07 -64.68
CA GLY A 1014 39.88 -35.00 -64.37
C GLY A 1014 39.53 -34.06 -63.22
N ASP A 1015 40.51 -33.37 -62.65
CA ASP A 1015 40.30 -32.40 -61.58
C ASP A 1015 39.68 -31.12 -62.11
N VAL A 1016 38.64 -30.62 -61.44
CA VAL A 1016 37.97 -29.37 -61.77
C VAL A 1016 38.43 -28.29 -60.79
N ARG A 1017 39.03 -27.22 -61.30
CA ARG A 1017 39.49 -26.08 -60.48
C ARG A 1017 39.11 -24.75 -61.10
N ARG A 1018 39.05 -23.71 -60.28
CA ARG A 1018 38.92 -22.32 -60.77
C ARG A 1018 40.22 -21.90 -61.48
N ALA A 1019 40.07 -21.14 -62.56
CA ALA A 1019 41.19 -20.56 -63.30
C ALA A 1019 40.83 -19.16 -63.83
N THR A 1020 41.84 -18.37 -64.16
CA THR A 1020 41.66 -17.11 -64.90
C THR A 1020 41.79 -17.35 -66.40
N TRP A 1021 40.87 -16.76 -67.17
CA TRP A 1021 40.74 -16.90 -68.62
C TRP A 1021 40.53 -15.51 -69.22
N PRO A 1022 41.11 -15.12 -70.37
CA PRO A 1022 41.90 -15.89 -71.32
C PRO A 1022 43.29 -16.33 -70.80
N PRO A 1023 43.95 -17.30 -71.45
CA PRO A 1023 45.21 -17.88 -70.98
C PRO A 1023 46.39 -16.93 -71.17
N ARG A 1024 47.47 -17.11 -70.40
CA ARG A 1024 48.75 -16.39 -70.66
C ARG A 1024 49.46 -17.07 -71.83
N THR A 1025 49.82 -16.30 -72.86
CA THR A 1025 50.59 -16.81 -73.99
C THR A 1025 52.05 -17.08 -73.59
N ALA A 1026 52.63 -18.19 -74.07
CA ALA A 1026 53.99 -18.62 -73.74
C ALA A 1026 55.11 -17.66 -74.22
N ALA A 1027 54.77 -16.58 -74.95
CA ALA A 1027 55.72 -15.63 -75.54
C ALA A 1027 55.82 -14.27 -74.81
N GLY A 1028 55.19 -14.09 -73.65
CA GLY A 1028 55.04 -12.76 -73.01
C GLY A 1028 55.45 -12.69 -71.54
N ALA A 1029 56.69 -13.06 -71.21
CA ALA A 1029 57.29 -12.62 -69.95
C ALA A 1029 57.79 -11.17 -70.13
N THR A 1030 57.01 -10.19 -69.69
CA THR A 1030 57.51 -8.82 -69.44
C THR A 1030 57.78 -8.69 -67.93
N PRO A 1031 58.95 -8.18 -67.49
CA PRO A 1031 59.27 -8.05 -66.06
C PRO A 1031 58.33 -7.04 -65.36
N PRO A 1032 58.19 -7.09 -64.02
CA PRO A 1032 57.34 -6.16 -63.28
C PRO A 1032 57.97 -4.75 -63.33
N GLY A 1033 57.49 -3.93 -64.25
CA GLY A 1033 57.94 -2.55 -64.46
C GLY A 1033 56.86 -1.54 -64.05
N THR A 1034 57.10 -0.90 -62.90
CA THR A 1034 56.76 0.50 -62.60
C THR A 1034 55.33 0.97 -62.86
N ALA A 1035 54.48 0.89 -61.83
CA ALA A 1035 53.31 1.77 -61.72
C ALA A 1035 53.78 3.19 -61.34
N SER A 1036 53.66 4.11 -62.29
CA SER A 1036 53.66 5.56 -62.03
C SER A 1036 52.27 5.99 -61.53
N PRO A 1037 52.16 6.95 -60.59
CA PRO A 1037 50.89 7.34 -59.99
C PRO A 1037 50.18 8.41 -60.82
N ALA A 1038 48.91 8.16 -61.15
CA ALA A 1038 47.92 9.18 -61.45
C ALA A 1038 46.63 8.72 -60.73
N GLY A 1039 45.98 9.48 -59.85
CA GLY A 1039 45.85 10.93 -59.83
C GLY A 1039 44.48 11.30 -60.39
N VAL A 1040 43.62 11.78 -59.49
CA VAL A 1040 42.50 12.72 -59.71
C VAL A 1040 41.07 12.15 -59.85
N SER A 1041 40.30 12.39 -58.76
CA SER A 1041 38.90 12.87 -58.71
C SER A 1041 37.75 11.92 -59.05
N ARG A 1042 37.07 11.37 -58.04
CA ARG A 1042 35.93 12.00 -57.33
C ARG A 1042 35.54 11.19 -56.10
#